data_AF-A0A1Y2D0S0-F1
#
_entry.id   AF-A0A1Y2D0S0-F1
#
_cell.length_a   1.000
_cell.length_b   1.000
_cell.length_c   1.000
_cell.angle_alpha   90.00
_cell.angle_beta   90.00
_cell.angle_gamma   90.00
#
_symmetry.space_group_name_H-M   'P 1'
#
loop_
_entity.id
_entity.type
_entity.pdbx_description
1 polymer ?
#
loop_
_entity_poly.entity_id
_entity_poly.type
_entity_poly.pdbx_seq_one_letter_code
_entity_poly.pdbx_strand_id
1 'polypeptide(L)'
;MYSLYKGKLTISNSDFIDLTSTNAAVIFSEISCGSDIYFNNNTFTKIYSKNGIIVIKNEDAGSDKFNGIIIKNCSFINCSSQNTAILSIDYGSFANITECTFTYCGVGRDYLSFISISGSILQISGNSNVNFENNIISNCFSSDYASVDGGIIKISDDDVLEHANILIEASNFTQNRSSLGGIVYIGTITSKFDVTKNLKIKNSNFIDNKANSGEILFISEASQAKYIFDGEVYDENKVNSHPCNLSWNDSSVVIHNNDRKNLKSGDSIPNGLVAYILSDTNRLYDIITQEINFVSSVLFVNATILDQYGNETNDAIIVGDRETFCWEGKCNLNTVKIYGKEGQYILKIYVISNGGFISMNSKSVTVDIIIEKCDRQYNNDYLNIGFNICYNPACSRCIHGSCGDMNICTCTDPKIWKGDACDERYKYKYSSVLRVLYEIICIISVIFSIFLIYGIWSNQNESIIKKSNPTFLIVALVGSIINYSTVIFYHGNRTSTLCSVVLWIKYIGFATLYGSIMIRIMRVWRIIASTKQRFKTSKMSKSAMFSYLFLIISIYIIILIICTIVQKVGIDIKVSSEKEFNKCKNTPSMYLLYGLTIAMLIWGVYLALETSNLPEQFNEDVYAFSMIISETIDNVTALNPDYSYLLNLSSMLIYTWTSIFTIVVPKVYAIYSEWFAIFDIIKRNANGNENSITVEKSELTRGDFIGNMAPVGGLSVIDHK
;
A
#
# COMPACT_ATOMS: atom_id res chain seq x y z
N MET A 1 32.36 34.72 41.66
CA MET A 1 31.62 36.00 41.80
C MET A 1 32.40 36.86 42.78
N TYR A 2 33.07 37.91 42.31
CA TYR A 2 33.77 38.86 43.17
C TYR A 2 33.04 40.20 43.04
N SER A 3 32.44 40.68 44.12
CA SER A 3 31.88 42.04 44.18
C SER A 3 32.98 42.97 44.69
N LEU A 4 33.53 43.79 43.80
CA LEU A 4 34.59 44.77 44.12
C LEU A 4 33.94 46.09 44.55
N TYR A 5 33.78 46.29 45.86
CA TYR A 5 33.46 47.59 46.45
C TYR A 5 34.76 48.39 46.64
N LYS A 6 35.15 49.16 45.61
CA LYS A 6 36.38 49.98 45.51
C LYS A 6 37.71 49.22 45.62
N GLY A 7 38.26 48.83 44.47
CA GLY A 7 39.63 48.32 44.36
C GLY A 7 40.07 48.16 42.91
N LYS A 8 41.35 48.41 42.62
CA LYS A 8 41.97 48.15 41.32
C LYS A 8 42.49 46.72 41.28
N LEU A 9 41.91 45.87 40.44
CA LEU A 9 42.40 44.51 40.21
C LEU A 9 43.30 44.50 38.98
N THR A 10 44.59 44.19 39.18
CA THR A 10 45.55 44.02 38.09
C THR A 10 46.04 42.58 38.08
N ILE A 11 45.83 41.88 36.98
CA ILE A 11 46.38 40.56 36.69
C ILE A 11 47.43 40.77 35.61
N SER A 12 48.68 40.43 35.89
CA SER A 12 49.76 40.66 34.93
C SER A 12 50.78 39.55 34.90
N ASN A 13 51.39 39.33 33.72
CA ASN A 13 52.45 38.34 33.49
C ASN A 13 52.04 36.93 33.97
N SER A 14 50.78 36.55 33.73
CA SER A 14 50.21 35.27 34.18
C SER A 14 49.86 34.37 32.99
N ASP A 15 50.08 33.06 33.15
CA ASP A 15 49.73 32.04 32.18
C ASP A 15 48.56 31.18 32.67
N PHE A 16 47.45 31.18 31.92
CA PHE A 16 46.26 30.38 32.14
C PHE A 16 46.22 29.25 31.11
N ILE A 17 46.30 27.99 31.55
CA ILE A 17 46.50 26.84 30.67
C ILE A 17 45.49 25.73 30.99
N ASP A 18 44.86 25.16 29.95
CA ASP A 18 44.03 23.93 30.00
C ASP A 18 42.84 24.03 30.98
N LEU A 19 42.09 25.13 30.87
CA LEU A 19 40.91 25.40 31.70
C LEU A 19 39.63 25.05 30.96
N THR A 20 38.74 24.32 31.64
CA THR A 20 37.39 24.01 31.13
C THR A 20 36.34 24.46 32.13
N SER A 21 35.32 25.21 31.68
CA SER A 21 34.23 25.71 32.54
C SER A 21 32.86 25.46 31.92
N THR A 22 31.91 24.97 32.73
CA THR A 22 30.50 24.76 32.33
C THR A 22 29.68 26.05 32.34
N ASN A 23 30.24 27.14 32.86
CA ASN A 23 29.70 28.49 32.78
C ASN A 23 30.83 29.40 32.23
N ALA A 24 30.89 30.68 32.57
CA ALA A 24 32.04 31.51 32.20
C ALA A 24 33.30 31.17 33.02
N ALA A 25 34.48 31.28 32.41
CA ALA A 25 35.76 31.01 33.08
C ALA A 25 36.09 32.12 34.08
N VAL A 26 35.83 33.37 33.70
CA VAL A 26 35.95 34.57 34.54
C VAL A 26 34.70 35.43 34.33
N ILE A 27 33.95 35.67 35.40
CA ILE A 27 32.77 36.54 35.38
C ILE A 27 33.02 37.72 36.31
N PHE A 28 32.90 38.92 35.75
CA PHE A 28 32.87 40.18 36.46
C PHE A 28 31.45 40.77 36.36
N SER A 29 30.84 41.01 37.52
CA SER A 29 29.52 41.62 37.60
C SER A 29 29.54 42.76 38.62
N GLU A 30 28.73 43.80 38.40
CA GLU A 30 28.55 44.92 39.33
C GLU A 30 29.86 45.68 39.65
N ILE A 31 30.63 46.06 38.62
CA ILE A 31 31.87 46.82 38.83
C ILE A 31 31.52 48.23 39.32
N SER A 32 31.84 48.52 40.59
CA SER A 32 31.54 49.80 41.23
C SER A 32 32.44 50.96 40.76
N CYS A 33 31.91 52.19 40.79
CA CYS A 33 32.55 53.42 40.32
C CYS A 33 34.02 53.56 40.75
N GLY A 34 34.95 53.58 39.77
CA GLY A 34 36.39 53.77 39.96
C GLY A 34 37.22 52.49 40.10
N SER A 35 36.69 51.32 39.73
CA SER A 35 37.32 50.00 39.93
C SER A 35 37.63 49.29 38.61
N ASP A 36 38.50 49.86 37.77
CA ASP A 36 38.91 49.21 36.51
C ASP A 36 39.71 47.92 36.76
N ILE A 37 39.47 46.93 35.90
CA ILE A 37 40.16 45.64 35.90
C ILE A 37 41.18 45.61 34.78
N TYR A 38 42.43 45.30 35.10
CA TYR A 38 43.55 45.29 34.15
C TYR A 38 44.08 43.88 33.96
N PHE A 39 44.14 43.45 32.70
CA PHE A 39 44.88 42.27 32.26
C PHE A 39 46.06 42.73 31.41
N ASN A 40 47.29 42.63 31.93
CA ASN A 40 48.50 43.08 31.23
C ASN A 40 49.48 41.93 31.00
N ASN A 41 49.89 41.67 29.76
CA ASN A 41 50.89 40.63 29.45
C ASN A 41 50.50 39.22 29.92
N ASN A 42 49.24 38.82 29.76
CA ASN A 42 48.78 37.48 30.16
C ASN A 42 48.63 36.55 28.96
N THR A 43 48.87 35.26 29.16
CA THR A 43 48.67 34.22 28.14
C THR A 43 47.51 33.31 28.54
N PHE A 44 46.57 33.10 27.64
CA PHE A 44 45.44 32.19 27.79
C PHE A 44 45.58 31.09 26.72
N THR A 45 45.79 29.84 27.13
CA THR A 45 46.03 28.71 26.23
C THR A 45 45.07 27.57 26.52
N LYS A 46 44.37 27.07 25.49
CA LYS A 46 43.44 25.93 25.61
C LYS A 46 42.36 26.16 26.68
N ILE A 47 41.66 27.29 26.59
CA ILE A 47 40.56 27.60 27.50
C ILE A 47 39.24 27.39 26.79
N TYR A 48 38.36 26.59 27.40
CA TYR A 48 37.05 26.22 26.86
C TYR A 48 35.96 26.55 27.87
N SER A 49 34.98 27.34 27.47
CA SER A 49 33.89 27.76 28.36
C SER A 49 32.53 27.72 27.67
N LYS A 50 31.48 27.34 28.40
CA LYS A 50 30.12 27.38 27.82
C LYS A 50 29.60 28.81 27.60
N ASN A 51 29.79 29.70 28.57
CA ASN A 51 29.18 31.05 28.59
C ASN A 51 30.21 32.19 28.65
N GLY A 52 31.45 31.94 28.20
CA GLY A 52 32.45 32.96 27.89
C GLY A 52 33.70 32.93 28.75
N ILE A 53 34.85 33.36 28.22
CA ILE A 53 36.12 33.26 28.97
C ILE A 53 36.24 34.44 29.93
N ILE A 54 36.04 35.65 29.42
CA ILE A 54 35.95 36.88 30.23
C ILE A 54 34.60 37.51 29.93
N VAL A 55 33.73 37.57 30.93
CA VAL A 55 32.39 38.13 30.81
C VAL A 55 32.23 39.29 31.77
N ILE A 56 31.72 40.41 31.25
CA ILE A 56 31.44 41.63 32.02
C ILE A 56 29.97 41.95 31.91
N LYS A 57 29.32 42.07 33.06
CA LYS A 57 27.90 42.44 33.18
C LYS A 57 27.75 43.54 34.21
N ASN A 58 27.63 44.79 33.75
CA ASN A 58 27.29 45.91 34.63
C ASN A 58 25.77 46.14 34.62
N GLU A 59 25.25 46.91 35.57
CA GLU A 59 23.89 47.44 35.45
C GLU A 59 23.97 48.78 34.70
N ASP A 60 23.08 49.00 33.73
CA ASP A 60 23.04 50.21 32.87
C ASP A 60 22.98 51.50 33.73
N ALA A 61 24.14 52.08 34.03
CA ALA A 61 24.27 53.35 34.70
C ALA A 61 24.51 54.44 33.63
N GLY A 62 23.51 55.30 33.43
CA GLY A 62 23.47 56.31 32.37
C GLY A 62 24.78 57.04 32.05
N SER A 63 25.01 57.16 30.74
CA SER A 63 25.94 57.94 29.89
C SER A 63 27.35 58.36 30.34
N ASP A 64 27.69 58.50 31.62
CA ASP A 64 28.86 59.33 31.97
C ASP A 64 29.96 58.65 32.81
N LYS A 65 29.80 57.39 33.25
CA LYS A 65 30.84 56.71 34.04
C LYS A 65 30.89 55.19 33.80
N PHE A 66 31.59 54.79 32.75
CA PHE A 66 31.86 53.38 32.49
C PHE A 66 33.02 52.87 33.37
N ASN A 67 32.74 51.93 34.29
CA ASN A 67 33.80 51.07 34.81
C ASN A 67 34.01 49.92 33.84
N GLY A 68 35.24 49.52 33.61
CA GLY A 68 35.52 48.61 32.52
C GLY A 68 36.69 47.68 32.71
N ILE A 69 36.98 46.99 31.62
CA ILE A 69 38.15 46.13 31.50
C ILE A 69 39.16 46.74 30.56
N ILE A 70 40.42 46.62 30.93
CA ILE A 70 41.54 46.98 30.09
C ILE A 70 42.36 45.71 29.88
N ILE A 71 42.38 45.19 28.65
CA ILE A 71 43.14 44.02 28.25
C ILE A 71 44.26 44.50 27.33
N LYS A 72 45.49 44.47 27.83
CA LYS A 72 46.65 44.95 27.11
C LYS A 72 47.69 43.85 26.93
N ASN A 73 48.19 43.70 25.70
CA ASN A 73 49.28 42.79 25.36
C ASN A 73 49.03 41.35 25.83
N CYS A 74 47.79 40.86 25.70
CA CYS A 74 47.41 39.51 26.09
C CYS A 74 47.32 38.59 24.88
N SER A 75 47.67 37.31 25.06
CA SER A 75 47.67 36.31 23.99
C SER A 75 46.66 35.20 24.28
N PHE A 76 45.69 35.01 23.40
CA PHE A 76 44.69 33.94 23.43
C PHE A 76 44.99 32.92 22.35
N ILE A 77 45.28 31.68 22.75
CA ILE A 77 45.71 30.60 21.85
C ILE A 77 44.77 29.40 22.06
N ASN A 78 44.10 28.99 20.99
CA ASN A 78 43.18 27.84 21.01
C ASN A 78 42.12 27.97 22.13
N CYS A 79 41.48 29.13 22.20
CA CYS A 79 40.44 29.45 23.17
C CYS A 79 39.07 29.45 22.49
N SER A 80 38.01 28.98 23.15
CA SER A 80 36.66 29.00 22.57
C SER A 80 35.54 29.13 23.61
N SER A 81 34.41 29.69 23.17
CA SER A 81 33.16 29.76 23.91
C SER A 81 32.04 29.10 23.12
N GLN A 82 31.13 28.36 23.77
CA GLN A 82 30.02 27.68 23.09
C GLN A 82 28.85 28.62 22.77
N ASN A 83 28.34 29.38 23.74
CA ASN A 83 27.07 30.11 23.62
C ASN A 83 27.21 31.64 23.42
N THR A 84 28.38 32.22 23.71
CA THR A 84 28.53 33.69 23.87
C THR A 84 29.77 34.22 23.15
N ALA A 85 30.85 34.56 23.86
CA ALA A 85 32.11 34.93 23.26
C ALA A 85 33.30 34.64 24.18
N ILE A 86 34.52 34.66 23.64
CA ILE A 86 35.75 34.66 24.46
C ILE A 86 35.72 35.88 25.39
N LEU A 87 35.37 37.04 24.85
CA LEU A 87 35.16 38.29 25.57
C LEU A 87 33.69 38.73 25.39
N SER A 88 32.89 38.72 26.45
CA SER A 88 31.50 39.20 26.43
C SER A 88 31.41 40.52 27.21
N ILE A 89 31.04 41.60 26.52
CA ILE A 89 30.89 42.94 27.07
C ILE A 89 29.41 43.31 27.03
N ASP A 90 28.75 43.23 28.18
CA ASP A 90 27.30 43.39 28.27
C ASP A 90 26.88 44.61 29.11
N TYR A 91 25.65 45.09 28.86
CA TYR A 91 24.91 46.07 29.67
C TYR A 91 25.67 47.38 29.96
N GLY A 92 26.13 48.06 28.91
CA GLY A 92 26.67 49.42 29.05
C GLY A 92 28.05 49.47 29.70
N SER A 93 28.93 48.52 29.37
CA SER A 93 30.28 48.41 29.95
C SER A 93 31.36 49.08 29.11
N PHE A 94 32.50 49.45 29.72
CA PHE A 94 33.69 49.88 28.97
C PHE A 94 34.68 48.74 28.79
N ALA A 95 35.26 48.63 27.58
CA ALA A 95 36.33 47.70 27.30
C ALA A 95 37.39 48.37 26.42
N ASN A 96 38.66 48.28 26.84
CA ASN A 96 39.80 48.70 26.03
C ASN A 96 40.71 47.49 25.80
N ILE A 97 40.72 46.99 24.57
CA ILE A 97 41.44 45.78 24.16
C ILE A 97 42.53 46.21 23.18
N THR A 98 43.78 46.20 23.64
CA THR A 98 44.91 46.74 22.87
C THR A 98 46.07 45.76 22.79
N GLU A 99 46.76 45.71 21.64
CA GLU A 99 47.99 44.92 21.44
C GLU A 99 47.80 43.41 21.72
N CYS A 100 46.57 42.88 21.63
CA CYS A 100 46.27 41.48 21.94
C CYS A 100 46.34 40.59 20.70
N THR A 101 46.67 39.32 20.91
CA THR A 101 46.72 38.30 19.85
C THR A 101 45.69 37.21 20.10
N PHE A 102 44.95 36.83 19.06
CA PHE A 102 44.00 35.71 19.06
C PHE A 102 44.38 34.77 17.92
N THR A 103 44.78 33.55 18.28
CA THR A 103 45.25 32.57 17.30
C THR A 103 44.56 31.22 17.50
N TYR A 104 44.09 30.62 16.41
CA TYR A 104 43.40 29.32 16.42
C TYR A 104 42.20 29.27 17.38
N CYS A 105 41.57 30.41 17.65
CA CYS A 105 40.44 30.51 18.56
C CYS A 105 39.13 30.13 17.86
N GLY A 106 38.11 29.76 18.63
CA GLY A 106 36.81 29.35 18.09
C GLY A 106 36.75 27.90 17.58
N VAL A 107 37.79 27.10 17.83
CA VAL A 107 37.81 25.65 17.52
C VAL A 107 37.72 24.88 18.84
N GLY A 108 36.61 24.18 19.07
CA GLY A 108 36.32 23.48 20.33
C GLY A 108 37.15 22.21 20.56
N ARG A 109 37.19 21.73 21.81
CA ARG A 109 37.77 20.45 22.22
C ARG A 109 36.72 19.65 23.01
N ASP A 110 36.63 18.34 22.73
CA ASP A 110 35.56 17.42 23.12
C ASP A 110 35.11 17.42 24.60
N TYR A 111 33.80 17.54 24.80
CA TYR A 111 33.06 16.87 25.89
C TYR A 111 31.82 16.18 25.28
N LEU A 112 32.03 14.99 24.72
CA LEU A 112 31.02 13.92 24.59
C LEU A 112 29.90 13.94 23.54
N SER A 113 29.56 15.01 22.79
CA SER A 113 28.87 14.91 21.47
C SER A 113 28.29 16.25 20.97
N PHE A 114 28.43 16.43 19.66
CA PHE A 114 27.87 17.45 18.76
C PHE A 114 28.44 18.88 18.79
N ILE A 115 29.19 19.20 17.73
CA ILE A 115 28.80 20.14 16.65
C ILE A 115 27.64 21.08 17.06
N SER A 116 27.98 22.20 17.68
CA SER A 116 27.82 23.54 17.10
C SER A 116 28.61 24.55 17.95
N ILE A 117 29.39 25.42 17.31
CA ILE A 117 30.19 26.44 18.00
C ILE A 117 29.57 27.80 17.66
N SER A 118 28.75 28.33 18.57
CA SER A 118 28.06 29.61 18.40
C SER A 118 28.57 30.68 19.36
N GLY A 119 29.89 30.78 19.52
CA GLY A 119 30.51 31.90 20.22
C GLY A 119 31.46 32.72 19.35
N SER A 120 31.46 34.05 19.50
CA SER A 120 32.41 34.97 18.83
C SER A 120 33.70 35.16 19.65
N ILE A 121 34.69 35.91 19.14
CA ILE A 121 35.82 36.34 19.97
C ILE A 121 35.39 37.45 20.91
N LEU A 122 34.61 38.40 20.39
CA LEU A 122 34.10 39.55 21.11
C LEU A 122 32.59 39.64 20.88
N GLN A 123 31.81 39.66 21.95
CA GLN A 123 30.39 39.97 21.93
C GLN A 123 30.17 41.31 22.64
N ILE A 124 29.36 42.18 22.04
CA ILE A 124 29.05 43.51 22.55
C ILE A 124 27.53 43.64 22.63
N SER A 125 27.01 44.04 23.79
CA SER A 125 25.59 44.33 24.02
C SER A 125 25.39 45.56 24.92
N GLY A 126 24.18 46.15 24.91
CA GLY A 126 23.84 47.38 25.64
C GLY A 126 24.64 48.61 25.18
N ASN A 127 24.54 49.74 25.89
CA ASN A 127 25.23 51.02 25.56
C ASN A 127 26.75 50.99 25.83
N SER A 128 27.44 49.91 25.45
CA SER A 128 28.83 49.65 25.77
C SER A 128 29.80 50.50 24.93
N ASN A 129 30.94 50.88 25.52
CA ASN A 129 32.02 51.61 24.85
C ASN A 129 33.25 50.70 24.71
N VAL A 130 33.59 50.33 23.48
CA VAL A 130 34.62 49.34 23.19
C VAL A 130 35.68 49.94 22.26
N ASN A 131 36.92 50.00 22.73
CA ASN A 131 38.08 50.27 21.91
C ASN A 131 38.83 48.97 21.62
N PHE A 132 39.05 48.66 20.35
CA PHE A 132 39.72 47.45 19.87
C PHE A 132 40.86 47.85 18.92
N GLU A 133 42.06 48.02 19.46
CA GLU A 133 43.17 48.67 18.78
C GLU A 133 44.43 47.80 18.69
N ASN A 134 45.14 47.82 17.56
CA ASN A 134 46.43 47.12 17.37
C ASN A 134 46.38 45.60 17.68
N ASN A 135 45.24 44.96 17.45
CA ASN A 135 45.07 43.53 17.75
C ASN A 135 45.35 42.66 16.51
N ILE A 136 45.79 41.42 16.73
CA ILE A 136 46.04 40.44 15.66
C ILE A 136 45.13 39.23 15.87
N ILE A 137 44.27 38.96 14.89
CA ILE A 137 43.35 37.82 14.90
C ILE A 137 43.65 36.94 13.70
N SER A 138 44.10 35.71 13.94
CA SER A 138 44.51 34.81 12.85
C SER A 138 44.05 33.38 13.04
N ASN A 139 43.70 32.73 11.92
CA ASN A 139 43.32 31.31 11.87
C ASN A 139 42.18 30.93 12.83
N CYS A 140 41.27 31.86 13.13
CA CYS A 140 40.15 31.56 14.00
C CYS A 140 39.00 30.94 13.20
N PHE A 141 38.30 29.97 13.80
CA PHE A 141 37.17 29.25 13.19
C PHE A 141 37.50 28.50 11.88
N SER A 142 38.74 28.03 11.71
CA SER A 142 39.25 27.47 10.45
C SER A 142 38.70 26.09 10.04
N SER A 143 37.87 25.42 10.85
CA SER A 143 37.23 24.13 10.55
C SER A 143 35.93 24.28 9.73
N ASP A 144 35.37 23.18 9.22
CA ASP A 144 34.07 23.14 8.49
C ASP A 144 32.85 23.58 9.33
N TYR A 145 33.08 23.99 10.58
CA TYR A 145 32.08 24.47 11.54
C TYR A 145 32.36 25.95 11.85
N ALA A 146 31.89 26.83 10.98
CA ALA A 146 32.00 28.27 11.14
C ALA A 146 30.94 28.80 12.12
N SER A 147 31.21 29.90 12.85
CA SER A 147 30.19 30.49 13.73
C SER A 147 28.98 30.98 12.92
N VAL A 148 27.77 30.81 13.46
CA VAL A 148 26.51 31.17 12.77
C VAL A 148 26.32 32.70 12.69
N ASP A 149 26.65 33.42 13.77
CA ASP A 149 26.35 34.86 13.96
C ASP A 149 27.61 35.74 14.11
N GLY A 150 28.57 35.65 13.20
CA GLY A 150 29.76 36.51 13.22
C GLY A 150 31.02 35.87 13.74
N GLY A 151 32.06 35.87 12.90
CA GLY A 151 33.30 35.14 13.14
C GLY A 151 34.11 35.71 14.29
N ILE A 152 34.18 37.03 14.45
CA ILE A 152 35.14 37.63 15.40
C ILE A 152 34.45 38.60 16.37
N ILE A 153 33.64 39.52 15.86
CA ILE A 153 32.94 40.54 16.65
C ILE A 153 31.43 40.43 16.36
N LYS A 154 30.66 40.11 17.40
CA LYS A 154 29.19 40.03 17.38
C LYS A 154 28.61 41.19 18.16
N ILE A 155 27.77 42.00 17.52
CA ILE A 155 26.98 43.04 18.18
C ILE A 155 25.56 42.48 18.35
N SER A 156 25.16 42.26 19.62
CA SER A 156 23.94 41.53 20.00
C SER A 156 22.67 42.40 19.94
N ASP A 157 21.53 41.74 19.77
CA ASP A 157 20.21 42.34 19.51
C ASP A 157 19.41 42.73 20.76
N ASP A 158 19.88 42.34 21.95
CA ASP A 158 19.04 42.28 23.14
C ASP A 158 18.77 43.64 23.83
N ASP A 159 19.46 44.74 23.48
CA ASP A 159 19.30 46.02 24.18
C ASP A 159 19.49 47.28 23.31
N VAL A 160 18.91 48.39 23.76
CA VAL A 160 18.95 49.72 23.10
C VAL A 160 20.39 50.26 23.04
N LEU A 161 21.03 50.14 21.88
CA LEU A 161 22.42 50.54 21.60
C LEU A 161 22.62 52.06 21.34
N GLU A 162 21.63 52.91 21.62
CA GLU A 162 21.56 54.33 21.20
C GLU A 162 22.85 55.15 21.47
N HIS A 163 23.61 54.82 22.52
CA HIS A 163 24.83 55.50 22.95
C HIS A 163 26.11 54.63 22.93
N ALA A 164 26.05 53.42 22.36
CA ALA A 164 27.23 52.56 22.27
C ALA A 164 28.32 53.20 21.38
N ASN A 165 29.60 52.99 21.68
CA ASN A 165 30.68 53.50 20.84
C ASN A 165 31.73 52.41 20.64
N ILE A 166 31.93 51.99 19.40
CA ILE A 166 32.78 50.86 19.05
C ILE A 166 33.81 51.35 18.03
N LEU A 167 35.08 51.31 18.42
CA LEU A 167 36.20 51.66 17.58
C LEU A 167 37.08 50.43 17.34
N ILE A 168 37.26 50.08 16.08
CA ILE A 168 38.21 49.06 15.63
C ILE A 168 39.30 49.78 14.85
N GLU A 169 40.52 49.76 15.34
CA GLU A 169 41.61 50.53 14.75
C GLU A 169 42.92 49.72 14.66
N ALA A 170 43.67 49.92 13.57
CA ALA A 170 45.01 49.36 13.37
C ALA A 170 45.12 47.84 13.62
N SER A 171 44.03 47.09 13.44
CA SER A 171 43.96 45.66 13.75
C SER A 171 44.08 44.80 12.50
N ASN A 172 44.66 43.61 12.62
CA ASN A 172 44.90 42.70 11.51
C ASN A 172 44.09 41.41 11.67
N PHE A 173 43.25 41.11 10.69
CA PHE A 173 42.40 39.94 10.64
C PHE A 173 42.81 39.05 9.46
N THR A 174 43.36 37.87 9.74
CA THR A 174 43.89 36.96 8.71
C THR A 174 43.30 35.54 8.79
N GLN A 175 42.86 35.01 7.64
CA GLN A 175 42.44 33.60 7.50
C GLN A 175 41.33 33.16 8.49
N ASN A 176 40.40 34.05 8.83
CA ASN A 176 39.26 33.73 9.69
C ASN A 176 38.06 33.26 8.87
N ARG A 177 37.19 32.42 9.44
CA ARG A 177 35.96 31.94 8.77
C ARG A 177 34.70 32.17 9.61
N SER A 178 33.57 32.47 8.97
CA SER A 178 32.24 32.53 9.61
C SER A 178 31.13 32.15 8.62
N SER A 179 29.90 31.92 9.08
CA SER A 179 28.73 31.81 8.18
C SER A 179 28.26 33.19 7.72
N LEU A 180 28.11 34.14 8.64
CA LEU A 180 27.67 35.52 8.38
C LEU A 180 28.65 36.50 9.01
N GLY A 181 29.08 37.54 8.29
CA GLY A 181 29.92 38.59 8.87
C GLY A 181 31.26 38.04 9.35
N GLY A 182 32.14 37.71 8.40
CA GLY A 182 33.41 37.02 8.66
C GLY A 182 34.24 37.64 9.78
N ILE A 183 34.19 38.96 9.92
CA ILE A 183 34.80 39.68 11.04
C ILE A 183 33.76 40.31 11.94
N VAL A 184 32.84 41.12 11.40
CA VAL A 184 31.82 41.83 12.16
C VAL A 184 30.44 41.36 11.71
N TYR A 185 29.66 40.87 12.66
CA TYR A 185 28.23 40.61 12.49
C TYR A 185 27.45 41.54 13.40
N ILE A 186 26.46 42.17 12.79
CA ILE A 186 25.49 42.98 13.50
C ILE A 186 24.14 42.33 13.27
N GLY A 187 23.47 41.95 14.36
CA GLY A 187 22.19 41.28 14.27
C GLY A 187 21.05 42.22 13.84
N THR A 188 19.84 41.78 14.14
CA THR A 188 18.59 42.48 13.85
C THR A 188 18.41 43.71 14.75
N ILE A 189 19.11 44.79 14.41
CA ILE A 189 19.05 46.07 15.12
C ILE A 189 17.62 46.63 15.14
N THR A 190 17.15 46.98 16.34
CA THR A 190 15.92 47.74 16.52
C THR A 190 16.05 49.17 15.97
N SER A 191 14.95 49.75 15.49
CA SER A 191 14.82 51.04 14.75
C SER A 191 15.48 52.32 15.32
N LYS A 192 16.25 52.26 16.42
CA LYS A 192 16.85 53.41 17.12
C LYS A 192 18.39 53.46 17.14
N PHE A 193 19.10 52.44 16.66
CA PHE A 193 20.58 52.45 16.64
C PHE A 193 21.12 52.90 15.28
N ASP A 194 21.91 53.97 15.27
CA ASP A 194 22.58 54.50 14.07
C ASP A 194 23.99 53.94 13.96
N VAL A 195 24.13 52.77 13.31
CA VAL A 195 25.41 52.06 13.14
C VAL A 195 26.52 52.98 12.61
N THR A 196 26.16 53.96 11.77
CA THR A 196 27.13 54.86 11.12
C THR A 196 27.81 55.84 12.08
N LYS A 197 27.18 56.12 13.24
CA LYS A 197 27.75 56.97 14.29
C LYS A 197 28.49 56.15 15.34
N ASN A 198 27.96 54.98 15.66
CA ASN A 198 28.35 54.20 16.83
C ASN A 198 29.44 53.15 16.53
N LEU A 199 29.69 52.79 15.26
CA LEU A 199 30.77 51.87 14.86
C LEU A 199 31.72 52.55 13.86
N LYS A 200 33.03 52.50 14.14
CA LYS A 200 34.09 52.96 13.24
C LYS A 200 35.19 51.93 13.09
N ILE A 201 35.60 51.68 11.85
CA ILE A 201 36.71 50.78 11.50
C ILE A 201 37.75 51.57 10.72
N LYS A 202 38.95 51.70 11.30
CA LYS A 202 40.04 52.53 10.76
C LYS A 202 41.34 51.73 10.62
N ASN A 203 42.10 52.01 9.57
CA ASN A 203 43.48 51.52 9.37
C ASN A 203 43.67 50.00 9.62
N SER A 204 42.64 49.19 9.40
CA SER A 204 42.64 47.77 9.75
C SER A 204 42.76 46.91 8.49
N ASN A 205 43.45 45.77 8.61
CA ASN A 205 43.75 44.89 7.49
C ASN A 205 42.89 43.62 7.53
N PHE A 206 42.34 43.24 6.37
CA PHE A 206 41.48 42.07 6.20
C PHE A 206 42.02 41.17 5.09
N ILE A 207 42.73 40.09 5.46
CA ILE A 207 43.46 39.23 4.51
C ILE A 207 42.90 37.80 4.56
N ASP A 208 42.44 37.25 3.43
CA ASP A 208 41.96 35.87 3.29
C ASP A 208 40.86 35.43 4.29
N ASN A 209 40.04 36.36 4.78
CA ASN A 209 38.86 36.01 5.58
C ASN A 209 37.72 35.52 4.67
N LYS A 210 36.92 34.55 5.14
CA LYS A 210 35.84 33.93 4.34
C LYS A 210 34.53 33.87 5.13
N ALA A 211 33.42 34.18 4.47
CA ALA A 211 32.09 33.89 4.99
C ALA A 211 31.09 33.54 3.87
N ASN A 212 29.99 32.85 4.20
CA ASN A 212 28.92 32.58 3.22
C ASN A 212 28.23 33.87 2.80
N SER A 213 28.16 34.86 3.69
CA SER A 213 27.66 36.20 3.39
C SER A 213 28.36 37.27 4.21
N GLY A 214 28.91 38.28 3.54
CA GLY A 214 29.65 39.37 4.17
C GLY A 214 30.98 38.91 4.74
N GLU A 215 32.00 38.72 3.87
CA GLU A 215 33.35 38.26 4.28
C GLU A 215 33.99 39.12 5.37
N ILE A 216 33.66 40.42 5.43
CA ILE A 216 34.14 41.34 6.45
C ILE A 216 32.99 41.75 7.36
N LEU A 217 31.87 42.20 6.79
CA LEU A 217 30.81 42.87 7.53
C LEU A 217 29.42 42.37 7.08
N PHE A 218 28.56 42.04 8.05
CA PHE A 218 27.15 41.73 7.83
C PHE A 218 26.28 42.65 8.69
N ILE A 219 25.40 43.45 8.06
CA ILE A 219 24.59 44.48 8.74
C ILE A 219 23.13 44.50 8.30
N SER A 220 22.30 45.32 8.93
CA SER A 220 20.90 45.48 8.52
C SER A 220 20.74 46.13 7.14
N GLU A 221 21.58 47.12 6.82
CA GLU A 221 21.57 47.83 5.54
C GLU A 221 23.02 48.08 5.07
N ALA A 222 23.50 47.34 4.07
CA ALA A 222 24.86 47.39 3.54
C ALA A 222 25.27 48.79 3.06
N SER A 223 24.30 49.62 2.62
CA SER A 223 24.52 51.02 2.21
C SER A 223 25.20 51.86 3.30
N GLN A 224 25.02 51.49 4.57
CA GLN A 224 25.58 52.17 5.74
C GLN A 224 27.07 51.88 5.95
N ALA A 225 27.58 50.76 5.40
CA ALA A 225 28.96 50.32 5.61
C ALA A 225 30.01 51.33 5.13
N LYS A 226 29.72 52.10 4.08
CA LYS A 226 30.61 53.16 3.58
C LYS A 226 30.91 54.27 4.60
N TYR A 227 30.06 54.41 5.61
CA TYR A 227 30.25 55.39 6.70
C TYR A 227 30.97 54.79 7.93
N ILE A 228 31.11 53.46 7.97
CA ILE A 228 31.74 52.72 9.07
C ILE A 228 33.24 52.59 8.82
N PHE A 229 33.65 52.27 7.58
CA PHE A 229 35.04 52.15 7.17
C PHE A 229 35.65 53.51 6.83
N ASP A 230 36.92 53.70 7.16
CA ASP A 230 37.73 54.73 6.48
C ASP A 230 37.90 54.32 5.00
N GLY A 231 37.71 55.27 4.09
CA GLY A 231 37.43 55.03 2.67
C GLY A 231 38.43 54.17 1.88
N GLU A 232 39.63 53.91 2.40
CA GLU A 232 40.64 53.03 1.78
C GLU A 232 40.39 51.53 2.01
N VAL A 233 39.55 51.16 2.99
CA VAL A 233 39.37 49.76 3.44
C VAL A 233 38.02 49.15 3.00
N TYR A 234 37.12 49.98 2.46
CA TYR A 234 35.78 49.54 2.05
C TYR A 234 35.83 48.75 0.73
N ASP A 235 35.38 47.49 0.78
CA ASP A 235 35.10 46.65 -0.39
C ASP A 235 33.64 46.19 -0.32
N GLU A 236 32.79 46.74 -1.19
CA GLU A 236 31.37 46.42 -1.28
C GLU A 236 31.14 44.92 -1.51
N ASN A 237 32.08 44.23 -2.17
CA ASN A 237 31.96 42.80 -2.38
C ASN A 237 32.13 41.99 -1.09
N LYS A 238 32.68 42.57 -0.03
CA LYS A 238 32.93 41.89 1.24
C LYS A 238 31.92 42.27 2.33
N VAL A 239 30.92 43.09 1.98
CA VAL A 239 29.81 43.49 2.86
C VAL A 239 28.52 42.85 2.36
N ASN A 240 27.66 42.37 3.26
CA ASN A 240 26.31 41.92 2.90
C ASN A 240 25.29 42.34 3.97
N SER A 241 24.00 42.16 3.67
CA SER A 241 22.89 42.50 4.56
C SER A 241 21.92 41.35 4.79
N HIS A 242 21.00 41.57 5.73
CA HIS A 242 19.79 40.77 5.86
C HIS A 242 18.92 40.84 4.58
N PRO A 243 18.14 39.79 4.28
CA PRO A 243 17.17 39.77 3.19
C PRO A 243 16.22 40.97 3.17
N CYS A 244 16.06 41.60 2.01
CA CYS A 244 15.14 42.73 1.89
C CYS A 244 14.29 42.72 0.61
N ASN A 245 14.60 41.89 -0.39
CA ASN A 245 13.89 41.90 -1.67
C ASN A 245 13.44 40.49 -2.10
N LEU A 246 12.20 40.38 -2.53
CA LEU A 246 11.74 39.27 -3.37
C LEU A 246 11.97 39.62 -4.85
N SER A 247 12.53 38.69 -5.63
CA SER A 247 12.94 38.88 -7.02
C SER A 247 12.63 37.68 -7.91
N TRP A 248 12.45 37.89 -9.22
CA TRP A 248 12.39 36.81 -10.22
C TRP A 248 13.76 36.35 -10.73
N ASN A 249 14.83 37.04 -10.34
CA ASN A 249 16.20 36.74 -10.74
C ASN A 249 17.07 36.54 -9.48
N ASP A 250 18.00 35.60 -9.53
CA ASP A 250 18.88 35.23 -8.43
C ASP A 250 20.07 36.20 -8.23
N SER A 251 20.31 37.07 -9.20
CA SER A 251 21.48 37.95 -9.28
C SER A 251 21.14 39.43 -9.32
N SER A 252 19.86 39.78 -9.51
CA SER A 252 19.40 41.18 -9.59
C SER A 252 17.95 41.29 -9.13
N VAL A 253 17.57 42.44 -8.57
CA VAL A 253 16.20 42.70 -8.15
C VAL A 253 15.30 42.95 -9.36
N VAL A 254 14.44 41.98 -9.65
CA VAL A 254 13.44 42.00 -10.72
C VAL A 254 12.07 41.75 -10.09
N ILE A 255 11.31 42.81 -9.87
CA ILE A 255 10.01 42.75 -9.17
C ILE A 255 8.87 42.37 -10.13
N HIS A 256 9.03 42.68 -11.41
CA HIS A 256 8.08 42.36 -12.46
C HIS A 256 8.76 41.54 -13.55
N ASN A 257 8.19 40.37 -13.87
CA ASN A 257 8.67 39.52 -14.94
C ASN A 257 7.88 39.78 -16.23
N ASN A 258 8.55 40.30 -17.25
CA ASN A 258 7.98 40.58 -18.57
C ASN A 258 7.71 39.31 -19.41
N ASP A 259 8.16 38.14 -18.96
CA ASP A 259 7.89 36.87 -19.63
C ASP A 259 6.41 36.48 -19.48
N ARG A 260 5.60 36.91 -20.46
CA ARG A 260 4.19 36.55 -20.54
C ARG A 260 3.98 35.04 -20.57
N LYS A 261 3.18 34.52 -19.64
CA LYS A 261 2.79 33.11 -19.57
C LYS A 261 1.42 32.92 -20.20
N ASN A 262 1.40 32.30 -21.37
CA ASN A 262 0.16 31.93 -22.06
C ASN A 262 -0.32 30.58 -21.54
N LEU A 263 -1.56 30.52 -21.08
CA LEU A 263 -2.17 29.30 -20.55
C LEU A 263 -3.67 29.28 -20.88
N LYS A 264 -4.29 28.10 -20.76
CA LYS A 264 -5.75 27.97 -20.88
C LYS A 264 -6.35 27.74 -19.51
N SER A 265 -7.64 28.06 -19.36
CA SER A 265 -8.38 27.81 -18.11
C SER A 265 -8.25 26.33 -17.71
N GLY A 266 -7.67 26.06 -16.54
CA GLY A 266 -7.39 24.72 -16.00
C GLY A 266 -5.96 24.22 -16.15
N ASP A 267 -5.10 24.92 -16.90
CA ASP A 267 -3.70 24.57 -17.06
C ASP A 267 -2.89 24.94 -15.80
N SER A 268 -1.83 24.16 -15.54
CA SER A 268 -0.82 24.51 -14.55
C SER A 268 0.13 25.56 -15.11
N ILE A 269 0.72 26.37 -14.24
CA ILE A 269 1.72 27.35 -14.68
C ILE A 269 2.95 26.61 -15.24
N PRO A 270 3.34 26.86 -16.51
CA PRO A 270 4.46 26.16 -17.13
C PRO A 270 5.79 26.47 -16.41
N ASN A 271 6.59 25.42 -16.17
CA ASN A 271 7.92 25.42 -15.54
C ASN A 271 8.01 25.76 -14.04
N GLY A 272 6.89 25.93 -13.34
CA GLY A 272 6.91 26.40 -11.95
C GLY A 272 7.43 27.84 -11.84
N LEU A 273 6.94 28.60 -10.86
CA LEU A 273 7.44 29.95 -10.61
C LEU A 273 8.35 29.93 -9.41
N VAL A 274 9.60 30.34 -9.61
CA VAL A 274 10.61 30.45 -8.54
C VAL A 274 10.91 31.91 -8.30
N ALA A 275 10.52 32.41 -7.13
CA ALA A 275 10.96 33.71 -6.64
C ALA A 275 12.20 33.53 -5.73
N TYR A 276 13.13 34.46 -5.81
CA TYR A 276 14.38 34.47 -5.07
C TYR A 276 14.37 35.55 -3.99
N ILE A 277 15.03 35.26 -2.88
CA ILE A 277 15.22 36.19 -1.78
C ILE A 277 16.62 36.79 -1.89
N LEU A 278 16.68 38.12 -2.07
CA LEU A 278 17.92 38.86 -2.22
C LEU A 278 18.13 39.83 -1.05
N SER A 279 19.40 40.03 -0.70
CA SER A 279 19.85 41.16 0.12
C SER A 279 19.84 42.47 -0.69
N ASP A 280 20.21 43.58 -0.05
CA ASP A 280 20.32 44.88 -0.71
C ASP A 280 21.46 44.94 -1.75
N THR A 281 22.50 44.15 -1.55
CA THR A 281 23.62 43.95 -2.49
C THR A 281 23.29 42.99 -3.65
N ASN A 282 22.01 42.64 -3.85
CA ASN A 282 21.53 41.70 -4.87
C ASN A 282 22.09 40.27 -4.75
N ARG A 283 22.49 39.86 -3.54
CA ARG A 283 23.00 38.50 -3.32
C ARG A 283 21.90 37.58 -2.86
N LEU A 284 21.90 36.37 -3.41
CA LEU A 284 21.01 35.31 -2.99
C LEU A 284 21.26 34.96 -1.51
N TYR A 285 20.18 34.93 -0.74
CA TYR A 285 20.23 34.56 0.66
C TYR A 285 20.07 33.05 0.84
N ASP A 286 21.10 32.35 1.33
CA ASP A 286 21.03 30.91 1.59
C ASP A 286 20.67 30.62 3.07
N ILE A 287 19.46 30.10 3.28
CA ILE A 287 18.89 29.77 4.60
C ILE A 287 19.59 28.57 5.26
N ILE A 288 20.21 27.66 4.48
CA ILE A 288 20.65 26.34 4.99
C ILE A 288 21.81 26.38 5.99
N THR A 289 22.58 27.47 6.03
CA THR A 289 23.72 27.56 6.96
C THR A 289 23.35 28.05 8.35
N GLN A 290 22.08 28.40 8.58
CA GLN A 290 21.55 28.61 9.92
C GLN A 290 21.10 27.25 10.46
N GLU A 291 21.72 26.76 11.52
CA GLU A 291 21.18 25.61 12.26
C GLU A 291 19.70 25.87 12.56
N ILE A 292 18.83 25.10 11.89
CA ILE A 292 17.37 25.19 11.98
C ILE A 292 16.96 24.67 13.36
N ASN A 293 17.19 25.47 14.40
CA ASN A 293 16.63 25.23 15.71
C ASN A 293 15.30 25.97 15.89
N PHE A 294 14.94 26.90 14.98
CA PHE A 294 13.72 27.69 15.10
C PHE A 294 12.96 27.84 13.78
N VAL A 295 11.69 27.42 13.79
CA VAL A 295 10.71 27.60 12.69
C VAL A 295 10.42 29.09 12.42
N SER A 296 10.79 29.98 13.35
CA SER A 296 10.54 31.41 13.26
C SER A 296 11.31 32.12 12.14
N SER A 297 12.35 31.50 11.55
CA SER A 297 13.16 32.08 10.47
C SER A 297 12.67 31.74 9.05
N VAL A 298 11.56 31.00 8.91
CA VAL A 298 11.02 30.59 7.60
C VAL A 298 10.11 31.68 7.02
N LEU A 299 10.40 32.09 5.78
CA LEU A 299 9.56 33.01 5.02
C LEU A 299 8.40 32.26 4.35
N PHE A 300 7.18 32.78 4.48
CA PHE A 300 6.00 32.25 3.80
C PHE A 300 5.47 33.25 2.78
N VAL A 301 5.11 32.75 1.60
CA VAL A 301 4.54 33.55 0.50
C VAL A 301 3.19 32.98 0.06
N ASN A 302 2.31 33.86 -0.43
CA ASN A 302 1.03 33.52 -1.04
C ASN A 302 0.98 33.97 -2.51
N ALA A 303 0.17 33.30 -3.31
CA ALA A 303 -0.11 33.66 -4.69
C ALA A 303 -1.56 34.11 -4.88
N THR A 304 -1.75 35.25 -5.55
CA THR A 304 -3.07 35.83 -5.89
C THR A 304 -3.07 36.31 -7.33
N ILE A 305 -4.23 36.25 -7.98
CA ILE A 305 -4.42 36.75 -9.34
C ILE A 305 -5.16 38.08 -9.31
N LEU A 306 -4.71 39.02 -10.14
CA LEU A 306 -5.22 40.37 -10.29
C LEU A 306 -5.62 40.61 -11.75
N ASP A 307 -6.44 41.62 -11.98
CA ASP A 307 -6.72 42.10 -13.33
C ASP A 307 -5.46 42.74 -13.98
N GLN A 308 -5.56 43.08 -15.27
CA GLN A 308 -4.50 43.76 -16.02
C GLN A 308 -4.09 45.13 -15.47
N TYR A 309 -4.87 45.71 -14.55
CA TYR A 309 -4.60 47.00 -13.91
C TYR A 309 -4.06 46.84 -12.47
N GLY A 310 -3.92 45.60 -11.97
CA GLY A 310 -3.43 45.30 -10.63
C GLY A 310 -4.49 45.30 -9.53
N ASN A 311 -5.78 45.26 -9.85
CA ASN A 311 -6.88 45.18 -8.87
C ASN A 311 -7.37 43.74 -8.69
N GLU A 312 -8.09 43.49 -7.59
CA GLU A 312 -8.74 42.20 -7.36
C GLU A 312 -9.76 41.90 -8.46
N THR A 313 -9.81 40.63 -8.89
CA THR A 313 -10.68 40.18 -9.98
C THR A 313 -11.51 38.97 -9.59
N ASN A 314 -12.75 38.93 -10.09
CA ASN A 314 -13.64 37.77 -10.02
C ASN A 314 -13.67 36.99 -11.35
N ASP A 315 -12.91 37.42 -12.36
CA ASP A 315 -12.90 36.81 -13.69
C ASP A 315 -11.83 35.72 -13.83
N ALA A 316 -10.95 35.57 -12.84
CA ALA A 316 -10.01 34.47 -12.75
C ALA A 316 -9.69 34.13 -11.28
N ILE A 317 -9.34 32.88 -11.03
CA ILE A 317 -8.94 32.34 -9.73
C ILE A 317 -7.76 31.37 -9.89
N ILE A 318 -7.03 31.18 -8.80
CA ILE A 318 -5.96 30.18 -8.69
C ILE A 318 -6.53 28.98 -7.91
N VAL A 319 -6.25 27.72 -8.23
CA VAL A 319 -6.67 26.58 -7.38
C VAL A 319 -5.48 25.65 -7.20
N GLY A 320 -5.28 25.17 -5.97
CA GLY A 320 -4.10 24.41 -5.54
C GLY A 320 -3.43 25.06 -4.33
N ASP A 321 -2.17 24.70 -4.07
CA ASP A 321 -1.39 25.21 -2.95
C ASP A 321 -0.86 26.61 -3.26
N ARG A 322 -1.65 27.63 -2.91
CA ARG A 322 -1.28 29.03 -3.13
C ARG A 322 -0.24 29.55 -2.13
N GLU A 323 -0.14 28.89 -0.98
CA GLU A 323 0.79 29.21 0.10
C GLU A 323 1.99 28.26 0.06
N THR A 324 3.19 28.82 0.09
CA THR A 324 4.43 28.04 0.08
C THR A 324 5.48 28.70 0.97
N PHE A 325 6.46 27.93 1.39
CA PHE A 325 7.60 28.41 2.17
C PHE A 325 8.83 28.54 1.28
N CYS A 326 9.75 29.42 1.65
CA CYS A 326 11.00 29.59 0.94
C CYS A 326 12.12 28.79 1.60
N TRP A 327 12.96 28.17 0.78
CA TRP A 327 14.08 27.32 1.20
C TRP A 327 15.30 27.63 0.33
N GLU A 328 16.50 27.73 0.92
CA GLU A 328 17.73 28.14 0.18
C GLU A 328 17.56 29.46 -0.60
N GLY A 329 16.79 30.41 -0.07
CA GLY A 329 16.49 31.66 -0.78
C GLY A 329 15.57 31.51 -1.98
N LYS A 330 14.93 30.36 -2.17
CA LYS A 330 14.01 30.07 -3.29
C LYS A 330 12.60 29.78 -2.77
N CYS A 331 11.62 30.48 -3.31
CA CYS A 331 10.20 30.29 -3.05
C CYS A 331 9.55 29.66 -4.29
N ASN A 332 9.21 28.37 -4.22
CA ASN A 332 8.74 27.64 -5.40
C ASN A 332 7.23 27.43 -5.39
N LEU A 333 6.57 27.77 -6.50
CA LEU A 333 5.15 27.62 -6.73
C LEU A 333 4.91 26.60 -7.87
N ASN A 334 4.85 25.31 -7.52
CA ASN A 334 4.80 24.21 -8.49
C ASN A 334 3.41 23.60 -8.74
N THR A 335 2.42 23.88 -7.90
CA THR A 335 1.17 23.09 -7.86
C THR A 335 -0.10 23.90 -8.10
N VAL A 336 0.02 25.12 -8.63
CA VAL A 336 -1.13 25.99 -8.87
C VAL A 336 -1.66 25.89 -10.31
N LYS A 337 -2.98 25.82 -10.42
CA LYS A 337 -3.72 25.91 -11.68
C LYS A 337 -4.51 27.21 -11.74
N ILE A 338 -4.68 27.76 -12.92
CA ILE A 338 -5.39 29.02 -13.11
C ILE A 338 -6.67 28.76 -13.91
N TYR A 339 -7.79 29.27 -13.39
CA TYR A 339 -9.12 29.13 -13.97
C TYR A 339 -9.68 30.53 -14.20
N GLY A 340 -10.25 30.81 -15.36
CA GLY A 340 -10.75 32.15 -15.64
C GLY A 340 -11.26 32.36 -17.04
N LYS A 341 -11.81 33.54 -17.27
CA LYS A 341 -12.24 34.00 -18.61
C LYS A 341 -11.03 34.39 -19.45
N GLU A 342 -11.20 34.36 -20.77
CA GLU A 342 -10.21 34.86 -21.72
C GLU A 342 -9.84 36.31 -21.41
N GLY A 343 -8.55 36.61 -21.29
CA GLY A 343 -8.07 37.93 -20.88
C GLY A 343 -6.62 37.97 -20.40
N GLN A 344 -6.16 39.18 -20.07
CA GLN A 344 -4.85 39.44 -19.47
C GLN A 344 -4.99 39.66 -17.97
N TYR A 345 -4.10 39.04 -17.19
CA TYR A 345 -4.11 39.02 -15.74
C TYR A 345 -2.69 39.15 -15.21
N ILE A 346 -2.56 39.54 -13.95
CA ILE A 346 -1.28 39.63 -13.25
C ILE A 346 -1.29 38.62 -12.10
N LEU A 347 -0.34 37.70 -12.09
CA LEU A 347 -0.10 36.85 -10.93
C LEU A 347 0.88 37.52 -9.99
N LYS A 348 0.43 37.76 -8.76
CA LYS A 348 1.21 38.36 -7.68
C LYS A 348 1.56 37.31 -6.64
N ILE A 349 2.85 37.13 -6.40
CA ILE A 349 3.36 36.39 -5.24
C ILE A 349 3.75 37.43 -4.19
N TYR A 350 3.28 37.30 -2.96
CA TYR A 350 3.59 38.24 -1.88
C TYR A 350 3.88 37.53 -0.56
N VAL A 351 4.69 38.18 0.27
CA VAL A 351 5.12 37.67 1.57
C VAL A 351 4.00 37.83 2.60
N ILE A 352 3.67 36.74 3.30
CA ILE A 352 2.66 36.69 4.38
C ILE A 352 3.34 36.86 5.74
N SER A 353 4.48 36.19 5.92
CA SER A 353 5.26 36.22 7.14
C SER A 353 6.72 36.47 6.81
N ASN A 354 7.29 37.49 7.44
CA ASN A 354 8.68 37.89 7.26
C ASN A 354 9.67 36.96 7.95
N GLY A 355 9.27 35.85 8.60
CA GLY A 355 10.22 34.87 9.15
C GLY A 355 11.32 35.48 10.04
N GLY A 356 10.98 36.36 10.98
CA GLY A 356 11.97 37.03 11.84
C GLY A 356 12.77 38.17 11.17
N PHE A 357 12.64 38.40 9.86
CA PHE A 357 13.30 39.50 9.15
C PHE A 357 12.60 40.86 9.38
N ILE A 358 13.37 41.89 9.70
CA ILE A 358 12.86 43.21 10.12
C ILE A 358 12.32 44.07 8.96
N SER A 359 12.93 44.05 7.77
CA SER A 359 12.61 45.00 6.69
C SER A 359 12.69 44.39 5.29
N MET A 360 11.54 44.05 4.71
CA MET A 360 11.43 43.79 3.27
C MET A 360 10.97 45.05 2.54
N ASN A 361 11.82 45.54 1.64
CA ASN A 361 11.55 46.66 0.73
C ASN A 361 10.60 46.23 -0.38
N SER A 362 10.84 45.06 -0.99
CA SER A 362 9.92 44.42 -1.93
C SER A 362 9.28 43.20 -1.30
N LYS A 363 7.97 43.32 -0.97
CA LYS A 363 7.16 42.23 -0.38
C LYS A 363 6.39 41.42 -1.42
N SER A 364 6.46 41.77 -2.70
CA SER A 364 5.71 41.06 -3.72
C SER A 364 6.36 41.17 -5.09
N VAL A 365 6.29 40.09 -5.85
CA VAL A 365 6.71 40.03 -7.26
C VAL A 365 5.52 39.69 -8.14
N THR A 366 5.55 40.14 -9.39
CA THR A 366 4.43 40.01 -10.34
C THR A 366 4.88 39.41 -11.67
N VAL A 367 4.02 38.63 -12.31
CA VAL A 367 4.24 38.08 -13.65
C VAL A 367 2.95 38.15 -14.47
N ASP A 368 3.08 38.49 -15.75
CA ASP A 368 1.95 38.61 -16.67
C ASP A 368 1.45 37.24 -17.13
N ILE A 369 0.14 37.06 -17.10
CA ILE A 369 -0.55 35.84 -17.50
C ILE A 369 -1.62 36.17 -18.54
N ILE A 370 -1.68 35.37 -19.60
CA ILE A 370 -2.72 35.45 -20.61
C ILE A 370 -3.51 34.15 -20.58
N ILE A 371 -4.81 34.26 -20.28
CA ILE A 371 -5.75 33.15 -20.44
C ILE A 371 -6.27 33.18 -21.87
N GLU A 372 -5.83 32.22 -22.68
CA GLU A 372 -6.23 32.10 -24.07
C GLU A 372 -7.55 31.34 -24.23
N LYS A 373 -8.20 31.55 -25.37
CA LYS A 373 -9.39 30.79 -25.75
C LYS A 373 -9.06 29.29 -25.84
N CYS A 374 -9.98 28.47 -25.33
CA CYS A 374 -9.84 27.01 -25.41
C CYS A 374 -9.90 26.54 -26.87
N ASP A 375 -8.88 25.79 -27.29
CA ASP A 375 -8.77 25.09 -28.59
C ASP A 375 -9.01 23.58 -28.47
N ARG A 376 -9.19 23.07 -27.24
CA ARG A 376 -9.46 21.65 -26.97
C ARG A 376 -10.94 21.33 -27.28
N GLN A 377 -11.21 20.06 -27.54
CA GLN A 377 -12.55 19.59 -27.90
C GLN A 377 -13.59 19.81 -26.78
N TYR A 378 -13.15 19.82 -25.52
CA TYR A 378 -14.02 19.96 -24.35
C TYR A 378 -13.71 21.24 -23.57
N ASN A 379 -14.77 21.98 -23.25
CA ASN A 379 -14.72 23.24 -22.51
C ASN A 379 -15.99 23.37 -21.64
N ASN A 380 -15.96 22.77 -20.45
CA ASN A 380 -17.08 22.82 -19.50
C ASN A 380 -16.56 22.94 -18.05
N ASP A 381 -17.45 23.27 -17.13
CA ASP A 381 -17.15 23.31 -15.69
C ASP A 381 -17.50 21.97 -15.02
N TYR A 382 -16.79 20.89 -15.37
CA TYR A 382 -17.05 19.58 -14.76
C TYR A 382 -16.66 19.49 -13.27
N LEU A 383 -15.91 20.47 -12.74
CA LEU A 383 -15.50 20.54 -11.34
C LEU A 383 -16.41 21.45 -10.48
N ASN A 384 -17.40 22.13 -11.09
CA ASN A 384 -18.28 23.11 -10.44
C ASN A 384 -17.52 24.24 -9.72
N ILE A 385 -16.45 24.74 -10.36
CA ILE A 385 -15.60 25.81 -9.82
C ILE A 385 -16.14 27.20 -10.18
N GLY A 386 -17.09 27.28 -11.12
CA GLY A 386 -17.66 28.52 -11.65
C GLY A 386 -17.02 28.99 -12.96
N PHE A 387 -16.05 28.25 -13.49
CA PHE A 387 -15.34 28.56 -14.74
C PHE A 387 -15.26 27.33 -15.64
N ASN A 388 -15.46 27.54 -16.94
CA ASN A 388 -15.24 26.47 -17.91
C ASN A 388 -13.74 26.13 -17.98
N ILE A 389 -13.45 24.83 -18.01
CA ILE A 389 -12.12 24.26 -18.01
C ILE A 389 -11.83 23.75 -19.41
N CYS A 390 -10.67 24.10 -19.96
CA CYS A 390 -10.21 23.56 -21.21
C CYS A 390 -9.44 22.27 -20.94
N TYR A 391 -9.94 21.09 -21.36
CA TYR A 391 -9.27 19.81 -21.07
C TYR A 391 -9.38 18.82 -22.23
N ASN A 392 -8.48 17.83 -22.19
CA ASN A 392 -8.62 16.62 -23.00
C ASN A 392 -9.29 15.55 -22.14
N PRO A 393 -10.31 14.85 -22.64
CA PRO A 393 -11.05 13.88 -21.87
C PRO A 393 -10.11 12.73 -21.49
N ALA A 394 -9.99 12.49 -20.19
CA ALA A 394 -9.23 11.38 -19.66
C ALA A 394 -10.17 10.53 -18.80
N CYS A 395 -10.25 9.24 -19.11
CA CYS A 395 -11.00 8.28 -18.33
C CYS A 395 -10.00 7.42 -17.57
N SER A 396 -10.15 7.32 -16.24
CA SER A 396 -9.26 6.50 -15.42
C SER A 396 -9.35 5.01 -15.75
N ARG A 397 -10.55 4.55 -16.16
CA ARG A 397 -10.83 3.16 -16.54
C ARG A 397 -11.86 3.12 -17.67
N CYS A 398 -11.41 2.75 -18.87
CA CYS A 398 -12.26 2.53 -20.04
C CYS A 398 -11.55 1.48 -20.89
N ILE A 399 -11.96 0.21 -20.76
CA ILE A 399 -11.21 -0.93 -21.31
C ILE A 399 -11.66 -1.23 -22.74
N HIS A 400 -12.96 -1.46 -22.92
CA HIS A 400 -13.57 -1.81 -24.20
C HIS A 400 -14.48 -0.67 -24.70
N GLY A 401 -13.92 0.54 -24.76
CA GLY A 401 -14.65 1.74 -25.12
C GLY A 401 -13.74 2.92 -25.47
N SER A 402 -14.35 3.98 -25.97
CA SER A 402 -13.72 5.29 -26.15
C SER A 402 -14.18 6.24 -25.06
N CYS A 403 -13.27 7.07 -24.54
CA CYS A 403 -13.62 8.11 -23.57
C CYS A 403 -14.34 9.24 -24.31
N GLY A 404 -15.63 9.43 -24.02
CA GLY A 404 -16.42 10.53 -24.57
C GLY A 404 -16.08 11.82 -23.85
N ASP A 405 -16.34 11.88 -22.54
CA ASP A 405 -16.04 13.01 -21.66
C ASP A 405 -15.30 12.51 -20.40
N MET A 406 -14.89 13.39 -19.49
CA MET A 406 -14.19 13.01 -18.24
C MET A 406 -14.94 11.91 -17.49
N ASN A 407 -14.31 10.73 -17.39
CA ASN A 407 -14.88 9.52 -16.79
C ASN A 407 -16.21 9.01 -17.39
N ILE A 408 -16.56 9.41 -18.62
CA ILE A 408 -17.70 8.88 -19.36
C ILE A 408 -17.18 8.03 -20.52
N CYS A 409 -17.26 6.70 -20.36
CA CYS A 409 -16.81 5.73 -21.36
C CYS A 409 -17.98 5.29 -22.26
N THR A 410 -17.79 5.33 -23.57
CA THR A 410 -18.74 4.76 -24.55
C THR A 410 -18.21 3.43 -25.06
N CYS A 411 -18.93 2.33 -24.79
CA CYS A 411 -18.47 0.99 -25.15
C CYS A 411 -18.45 0.76 -26.67
N THR A 412 -17.43 0.06 -27.17
CA THR A 412 -17.28 -0.24 -28.62
C THR A 412 -18.43 -1.12 -29.13
N ASP A 413 -18.86 -2.11 -28.32
CA ASP A 413 -19.95 -3.02 -28.63
C ASP A 413 -20.95 -3.10 -27.46
N PRO A 414 -22.01 -2.27 -27.43
CA PRO A 414 -22.97 -2.20 -26.32
C PRO A 414 -23.83 -3.47 -26.16
N LYS A 415 -23.75 -4.40 -27.11
CA LYS A 415 -24.40 -5.73 -27.03
C LYS A 415 -23.59 -6.75 -26.23
N ILE A 416 -22.28 -6.51 -26.07
CA ILE A 416 -21.34 -7.42 -25.42
C ILE A 416 -20.93 -6.86 -24.06
N TRP A 417 -20.59 -5.57 -24.03
CA TRP A 417 -20.04 -4.88 -22.86
C TRP A 417 -21.06 -3.92 -22.24
N LYS A 418 -21.04 -3.84 -20.91
CA LYS A 418 -21.85 -2.93 -20.09
C LYS A 418 -21.03 -2.41 -18.90
N GLY A 419 -21.60 -1.47 -18.16
CA GLY A 419 -20.95 -0.83 -17.01
C GLY A 419 -20.26 0.49 -17.40
N ASP A 420 -20.05 1.35 -16.41
CA ASP A 420 -19.52 2.71 -16.61
C ASP A 420 -18.10 2.73 -17.22
N ALA A 421 -17.36 1.63 -17.07
CA ALA A 421 -16.01 1.44 -17.62
C ALA A 421 -15.94 0.43 -18.78
N CYS A 422 -17.09 -0.09 -19.25
CA CYS A 422 -17.18 -1.12 -20.29
C CYS A 422 -16.38 -2.39 -19.96
N ASP A 423 -16.46 -2.84 -18.72
CA ASP A 423 -15.72 -3.97 -18.15
C ASP A 423 -16.60 -5.19 -17.87
N GLU A 424 -17.92 -5.05 -17.84
CA GLU A 424 -18.84 -6.15 -17.57
C GLU A 424 -19.43 -6.76 -18.85
N ARG A 425 -19.64 -8.09 -18.86
CA ARG A 425 -20.35 -8.79 -19.96
C ARG A 425 -21.79 -9.13 -19.59
N TYR A 426 -22.61 -9.41 -20.61
CA TYR A 426 -23.95 -9.96 -20.39
C TYR A 426 -23.90 -11.45 -20.00
N LYS A 427 -24.73 -11.84 -19.02
CA LYS A 427 -24.82 -13.22 -18.52
C LYS A 427 -25.59 -14.13 -19.48
N TYR A 428 -25.15 -15.38 -19.59
CA TYR A 428 -25.81 -16.41 -20.38
C TYR A 428 -27.18 -16.77 -19.79
N LYS A 429 -28.21 -16.87 -20.63
CA LYS A 429 -29.57 -17.26 -20.23
C LYS A 429 -29.77 -18.74 -20.55
N TYR A 430 -29.84 -19.59 -19.51
CA TYR A 430 -30.05 -21.03 -19.65
C TYR A 430 -31.45 -21.37 -20.17
N SER A 431 -31.57 -22.46 -20.93
CA SER A 431 -32.86 -22.99 -21.37
C SER A 431 -33.64 -23.62 -20.21
N SER A 432 -34.73 -22.97 -19.79
CA SER A 432 -35.63 -23.50 -18.74
C SER A 432 -36.37 -24.75 -19.18
N VAL A 433 -36.75 -24.84 -20.47
CA VAL A 433 -37.52 -25.96 -21.02
C VAL A 433 -36.75 -27.28 -20.91
N LEU A 434 -35.46 -27.26 -21.28
CA LEU A 434 -34.60 -28.43 -21.21
C LEU A 434 -34.47 -28.94 -19.76
N ARG A 435 -34.31 -28.03 -18.80
CA ARG A 435 -34.09 -28.39 -17.39
C ARG A 435 -35.33 -29.05 -16.77
N VAL A 436 -36.50 -28.43 -16.95
CA VAL A 436 -37.78 -28.95 -16.45
C VAL A 436 -38.08 -30.34 -17.02
N LEU A 437 -37.77 -30.59 -18.30
CA LEU A 437 -38.00 -31.89 -18.93
C LEU A 437 -37.20 -33.02 -18.24
N TYR A 438 -35.91 -32.82 -17.96
CA TYR A 438 -35.08 -33.82 -17.28
C TYR A 438 -35.45 -34.01 -15.81
N GLU A 439 -35.92 -32.96 -15.13
CA GLU A 439 -36.42 -33.05 -13.75
C GLU A 439 -37.64 -33.98 -13.66
N ILE A 440 -38.60 -33.82 -14.58
CA ILE A 440 -39.79 -34.70 -14.65
C ILE A 440 -39.39 -36.16 -14.85
N ILE A 441 -38.45 -36.44 -15.78
CA ILE A 441 -37.97 -37.80 -16.06
C ILE A 441 -37.29 -38.41 -14.81
N CYS A 442 -36.49 -37.63 -14.08
CA CYS A 442 -35.83 -38.09 -12.86
C CYS A 442 -36.84 -38.37 -11.74
N ILE A 443 -37.86 -37.52 -11.57
CA ILE A 443 -38.92 -37.72 -10.56
C ILE A 443 -39.67 -39.03 -10.81
N ILE A 444 -40.05 -39.29 -12.07
CA ILE A 444 -40.69 -40.57 -12.45
C ILE A 444 -39.76 -41.75 -12.13
N SER A 445 -38.46 -41.62 -12.40
CA SER A 445 -37.46 -42.66 -12.12
C SER A 445 -37.27 -42.93 -10.62
N VAL A 446 -37.37 -41.89 -9.77
CA VAL A 446 -37.36 -42.01 -8.31
C VAL A 446 -38.60 -42.76 -7.83
N ILE A 447 -39.80 -42.38 -8.31
CA ILE A 447 -41.06 -43.06 -7.96
C ILE A 447 -40.99 -44.54 -8.36
N PHE A 448 -40.49 -44.84 -9.55
CA PHE A 448 -40.29 -46.21 -10.01
C PHE A 448 -39.31 -46.99 -9.12
N SER A 449 -38.21 -46.37 -8.69
CA SER A 449 -37.24 -47.00 -7.78
C SER A 449 -37.86 -47.30 -6.40
N ILE A 450 -38.67 -46.39 -5.86
CA ILE A 450 -39.41 -46.59 -4.60
C ILE A 450 -40.40 -47.75 -4.74
N PHE A 451 -41.11 -47.85 -5.87
CA PHE A 451 -42.00 -48.96 -6.16
C PHE A 451 -41.26 -50.30 -6.18
N LEU A 452 -40.08 -50.37 -6.80
CA LEU A 452 -39.23 -51.56 -6.79
C LEU A 452 -38.73 -51.90 -5.37
N ILE A 453 -38.37 -50.91 -4.55
CA ILE A 453 -38.00 -51.14 -3.13
C ILE A 453 -39.17 -51.79 -2.39
N TYR A 454 -40.38 -51.26 -2.56
CA TYR A 454 -41.59 -51.83 -1.96
C TYR A 454 -41.85 -53.26 -2.43
N GLY A 455 -41.73 -53.52 -3.75
CA GLY A 455 -41.91 -54.86 -4.32
C GLY A 455 -40.89 -55.87 -3.81
N ILE A 456 -39.63 -55.45 -3.58
CA ILE A 456 -38.61 -56.32 -2.98
C ILE A 456 -38.90 -56.55 -1.49
N TRP A 457 -39.30 -55.49 -0.77
CA TRP A 457 -39.57 -55.55 0.67
C TRP A 457 -40.79 -56.41 1.02
N SER A 458 -41.88 -56.30 0.27
CA SER A 458 -43.07 -57.11 0.45
C SER A 458 -42.81 -58.60 0.19
N ASN A 459 -41.93 -58.92 -0.77
CA ASN A 459 -41.69 -60.29 -1.23
C ASN A 459 -40.33 -60.86 -0.76
N GLN A 460 -39.78 -60.38 0.36
CA GLN A 460 -38.45 -60.83 0.84
C GLN A 460 -38.37 -62.31 1.20
N ASN A 461 -39.51 -62.93 1.51
CA ASN A 461 -39.59 -64.33 1.91
C ASN A 461 -39.61 -65.30 0.71
N GLU A 462 -39.89 -64.79 -0.49
CA GLU A 462 -39.95 -65.61 -1.71
C GLU A 462 -38.58 -66.16 -2.09
N SER A 463 -38.55 -67.41 -2.58
CA SER A 463 -37.31 -68.15 -2.78
C SER A 463 -36.35 -67.47 -3.78
N ILE A 464 -36.91 -66.79 -4.79
CA ILE A 464 -36.17 -66.07 -5.85
C ILE A 464 -35.48 -64.81 -5.28
N ILE A 465 -36.21 -63.99 -4.52
CA ILE A 465 -35.66 -62.77 -3.89
C ILE A 465 -34.71 -63.14 -2.74
N LYS A 466 -35.05 -64.14 -1.92
CA LYS A 466 -34.24 -64.57 -0.77
C LYS A 466 -32.86 -65.07 -1.18
N LYS A 467 -32.77 -65.83 -2.28
CA LYS A 467 -31.49 -66.28 -2.87
C LYS A 467 -30.66 -65.11 -3.42
N SER A 468 -31.33 -64.04 -3.83
CA SER A 468 -30.74 -62.86 -4.47
C SER A 468 -30.17 -61.79 -3.54
N ASN A 469 -30.21 -62.01 -2.22
CA ASN A 469 -29.78 -61.05 -1.19
C ASN A 469 -30.56 -59.71 -1.25
N PRO A 470 -31.82 -59.67 -0.76
CA PRO A 470 -32.72 -58.53 -0.93
C PRO A 470 -32.15 -57.21 -0.40
N THR A 471 -31.35 -57.26 0.66
CA THR A 471 -30.76 -56.06 1.26
C THR A 471 -29.82 -55.31 0.30
N PHE A 472 -29.00 -56.01 -0.49
CA PHE A 472 -28.10 -55.37 -1.44
C PHE A 472 -28.84 -54.84 -2.68
N LEU A 473 -29.97 -55.44 -3.06
CA LEU A 473 -30.84 -54.91 -4.11
C LEU A 473 -31.51 -53.59 -3.68
N ILE A 474 -31.96 -53.52 -2.42
CA ILE A 474 -32.52 -52.29 -1.85
C ILE A 474 -31.43 -51.20 -1.77
N VAL A 475 -30.22 -51.53 -1.33
CA VAL A 475 -29.09 -50.57 -1.30
C VAL A 475 -28.76 -50.04 -2.70
N ALA A 476 -28.78 -50.89 -3.73
CA ALA A 476 -28.61 -50.45 -5.12
C ALA A 476 -29.69 -49.43 -5.53
N LEU A 477 -30.97 -49.69 -5.21
CA LEU A 477 -32.08 -48.77 -5.49
C LEU A 477 -32.00 -47.46 -4.68
N VAL A 478 -31.45 -47.51 -3.46
CA VAL A 478 -31.15 -46.27 -2.70
C VAL A 478 -30.06 -45.47 -3.40
N GLY A 479 -29.00 -46.13 -3.90
CA GLY A 479 -27.96 -45.49 -4.70
C GLY A 479 -28.50 -44.83 -5.97
N SER A 480 -29.47 -45.47 -6.67
CA SER A 480 -30.09 -44.86 -7.84
C SER A 480 -30.95 -43.65 -7.51
N ILE A 481 -31.67 -43.65 -6.38
CA ILE A 481 -32.44 -42.48 -5.93
C ILE A 481 -31.50 -41.30 -5.65
N ILE A 482 -30.36 -41.54 -5.00
CA ILE A 482 -29.33 -40.51 -4.76
C ILE A 482 -28.82 -39.98 -6.10
N ASN A 483 -28.51 -40.84 -7.07
CA ASN A 483 -28.08 -40.39 -8.40
C ASN A 483 -29.14 -39.52 -9.10
N TYR A 484 -30.42 -39.92 -9.13
CA TYR A 484 -31.48 -39.10 -9.74
C TYR A 484 -31.65 -37.74 -9.06
N SER A 485 -31.40 -37.64 -7.74
CA SER A 485 -31.49 -36.36 -7.02
C SER A 485 -30.46 -35.33 -7.49
N THR A 486 -29.40 -35.75 -8.19
CA THR A 486 -28.38 -34.86 -8.77
C THR A 486 -28.98 -33.78 -9.68
N VAL A 487 -30.08 -34.09 -10.39
CA VAL A 487 -30.72 -33.14 -11.33
C VAL A 487 -31.17 -31.84 -10.65
N ILE A 488 -31.64 -31.93 -9.40
CA ILE A 488 -32.16 -30.79 -8.62
C ILE A 488 -31.06 -29.75 -8.41
N PHE A 489 -29.84 -30.21 -8.13
CA PHE A 489 -28.69 -29.35 -7.83
C PHE A 489 -27.96 -28.88 -9.09
N TYR A 490 -28.28 -29.45 -10.26
CA TYR A 490 -27.88 -28.93 -11.54
C TYR A 490 -28.73 -27.72 -11.97
N HIS A 491 -29.89 -27.48 -11.33
CA HIS A 491 -30.77 -26.33 -11.58
C HIS A 491 -30.19 -25.02 -11.01
N GLY A 492 -30.11 -23.97 -11.83
CA GLY A 492 -29.69 -22.63 -11.40
C GLY A 492 -28.27 -22.19 -11.80
N ASN A 493 -27.89 -20.98 -11.39
CA ASN A 493 -26.56 -20.42 -11.59
C ASN A 493 -25.55 -21.17 -10.72
N ARG A 494 -24.45 -21.65 -11.33
CA ARG A 494 -23.40 -22.37 -10.58
C ARG A 494 -22.79 -21.45 -9.53
N THR A 495 -22.91 -21.86 -8.27
CA THR A 495 -22.17 -21.32 -7.12
C THR A 495 -21.14 -22.36 -6.66
N SER A 496 -20.14 -21.93 -5.88
CA SER A 496 -19.13 -22.82 -5.30
C SER A 496 -19.76 -23.91 -4.42
N THR A 497 -20.82 -23.56 -3.70
CA THR A 497 -21.60 -24.51 -2.88
C THR A 497 -22.37 -25.51 -3.73
N LEU A 498 -23.06 -25.07 -4.79
CA LEU A 498 -23.78 -25.97 -5.69
C LEU A 498 -22.85 -26.91 -6.45
N CYS A 499 -21.69 -26.42 -6.90
CA CYS A 499 -20.64 -27.25 -7.51
C CYS A 499 -20.19 -28.37 -6.55
N SER A 500 -20.04 -28.06 -5.27
CA SER A 500 -19.67 -29.04 -4.25
C SER A 500 -20.79 -30.05 -4.01
N VAL A 501 -22.04 -29.60 -3.83
CA VAL A 501 -23.18 -30.50 -3.56
C VAL A 501 -23.41 -31.47 -4.73
N VAL A 502 -23.35 -30.98 -5.97
CA VAL A 502 -23.47 -31.82 -7.17
C VAL A 502 -22.40 -32.92 -7.20
N LEU A 503 -21.15 -32.58 -6.87
CA LEU A 503 -20.05 -33.53 -6.81
C LEU A 503 -20.31 -34.65 -5.79
N TRP A 504 -20.72 -34.27 -4.58
CA TRP A 504 -21.00 -35.22 -3.49
C TRP A 504 -22.10 -36.19 -3.84
N ILE A 505 -23.23 -35.70 -4.35
CA ILE A 505 -24.39 -36.52 -4.67
C ILE A 505 -24.07 -37.49 -5.82
N LYS A 506 -23.40 -37.00 -6.87
CA LYS A 506 -22.98 -37.83 -8.03
C LYS A 506 -22.12 -39.02 -7.59
N TYR A 507 -21.06 -38.78 -6.82
CA TYR A 507 -20.11 -39.85 -6.46
C TYR A 507 -20.60 -40.76 -5.34
N ILE A 508 -21.35 -40.24 -4.36
CA ILE A 508 -21.93 -41.10 -3.31
C ILE A 508 -23.04 -41.98 -3.89
N GLY A 509 -23.90 -41.42 -4.75
CA GLY A 509 -24.92 -42.19 -5.45
C GLY A 509 -24.31 -43.28 -6.31
N PHE A 510 -23.25 -42.97 -7.08
CA PHE A 510 -22.49 -43.95 -7.84
C PHE A 510 -21.86 -45.03 -6.95
N ALA A 511 -21.08 -44.65 -5.93
CA ALA A 511 -20.40 -45.59 -5.06
C ALA A 511 -21.37 -46.54 -4.34
N THR A 512 -22.57 -46.04 -3.98
CA THR A 512 -23.62 -46.85 -3.36
C THR A 512 -24.28 -47.78 -4.36
N LEU A 513 -24.70 -47.27 -5.53
CA LEU A 513 -25.34 -48.05 -6.58
C LEU A 513 -24.39 -49.14 -7.09
N TYR A 514 -23.24 -48.73 -7.62
CA TYR A 514 -22.30 -49.64 -8.27
C TYR A 514 -21.52 -50.49 -7.26
N GLY A 515 -21.12 -49.93 -6.12
CA GLY A 515 -20.45 -50.70 -5.08
C GLY A 515 -21.31 -51.86 -4.56
N SER A 516 -22.62 -51.66 -4.41
CA SER A 516 -23.54 -52.72 -3.98
C SER A 516 -23.69 -53.84 -5.03
N ILE A 517 -23.74 -53.47 -6.31
CA ILE A 517 -23.74 -54.40 -7.45
C ILE A 517 -22.43 -55.19 -7.48
N MET A 518 -21.29 -54.51 -7.41
CA MET A 518 -19.96 -55.12 -7.46
C MET A 518 -19.75 -56.13 -6.34
N ILE A 519 -20.14 -55.82 -5.09
CA ILE A 519 -20.00 -56.74 -3.96
C ILE A 519 -20.87 -57.98 -4.13
N ARG A 520 -22.05 -57.83 -4.74
CA ARG A 520 -22.90 -58.96 -5.09
C ARG A 520 -22.21 -59.86 -6.12
N ILE A 521 -21.64 -59.30 -7.19
CA ILE A 521 -20.89 -60.06 -8.20
C ILE A 521 -19.68 -60.75 -7.56
N MET A 522 -18.93 -60.02 -6.73
CA MET A 522 -17.75 -60.53 -6.00
C MET A 522 -18.10 -61.72 -5.09
N ARG A 523 -19.30 -61.72 -4.49
CA ARG A 523 -19.82 -62.88 -3.72
C ARG A 523 -20.03 -64.10 -4.62
N VAL A 524 -20.66 -63.92 -5.78
CA VAL A 524 -20.94 -64.99 -6.74
C VAL A 524 -19.63 -65.55 -7.28
N TRP A 525 -18.73 -64.67 -7.71
CA TRP A 525 -17.37 -65.01 -8.13
C TRP A 525 -16.63 -65.89 -7.11
N ARG A 526 -16.63 -65.48 -5.83
CA ARG A 526 -15.97 -66.25 -4.76
C ARG A 526 -16.57 -67.65 -4.58
N ILE A 527 -17.90 -67.79 -4.73
CA ILE A 527 -18.56 -69.10 -4.67
C ILE A 527 -18.14 -69.96 -5.87
N ILE A 528 -18.19 -69.43 -7.09
CA ILE A 528 -17.82 -70.15 -8.31
C ILE A 528 -16.34 -70.57 -8.27
N ALA A 529 -15.45 -69.64 -7.94
CA ALA A 529 -14.01 -69.89 -7.80
C ALA A 529 -13.72 -71.01 -6.79
N SER A 530 -14.44 -71.03 -5.66
CA SER A 530 -14.29 -72.07 -4.64
C SER A 530 -14.72 -73.46 -5.13
N THR A 531 -15.76 -73.53 -5.96
CA THR A 531 -16.23 -74.78 -6.58
C THR A 531 -15.25 -75.27 -7.66
N LYS A 532 -14.68 -74.35 -8.44
CA LYS A 532 -13.74 -74.64 -9.54
C LYS A 532 -12.38 -75.14 -9.04
N GLN A 533 -11.93 -74.67 -7.87
CA GLN A 533 -10.58 -74.96 -7.33
C GLN A 533 -10.55 -75.99 -6.16
N ARG A 534 -11.66 -76.62 -5.78
CA ARG A 534 -11.77 -77.61 -4.66
C ARG A 534 -11.22 -77.16 -3.30
N PHE A 535 -11.05 -75.85 -3.06
CA PHE A 535 -10.65 -75.32 -1.75
C PHE A 535 -11.88 -74.99 -0.88
N LYS A 536 -11.83 -75.35 0.42
CA LYS A 536 -12.80 -74.89 1.43
C LYS A 536 -12.62 -73.38 1.66
N THR A 537 -13.28 -72.54 0.86
CA THR A 537 -13.35 -71.11 1.17
C THR A 537 -14.59 -70.81 2.02
N SER A 538 -14.41 -69.94 3.02
CA SER A 538 -15.46 -69.49 3.93
C SER A 538 -16.56 -68.71 3.18
N LYS A 539 -17.84 -69.03 3.46
CA LYS A 539 -19.00 -68.26 3.00
C LYS A 539 -18.81 -66.80 3.44
N MET A 540 -18.82 -65.86 2.50
CA MET A 540 -18.73 -64.44 2.83
C MET A 540 -19.95 -64.04 3.69
N SER A 541 -19.69 -63.68 4.95
CA SER A 541 -20.73 -63.22 5.88
C SER A 541 -21.35 -61.91 5.40
N LYS A 542 -22.64 -61.68 5.72
CA LYS A 542 -23.32 -60.42 5.44
C LYS A 542 -22.55 -59.22 6.03
N SER A 543 -21.95 -59.39 7.21
CA SER A 543 -21.14 -58.34 7.87
C SER A 543 -19.90 -57.98 7.04
N ALA A 544 -19.21 -58.98 6.45
CA ALA A 544 -18.07 -58.73 5.57
C ALA A 544 -18.48 -57.98 4.29
N MET A 545 -19.64 -58.30 3.71
CA MET A 545 -20.17 -57.58 2.54
C MET A 545 -20.41 -56.09 2.83
N PHE A 546 -21.02 -55.78 3.98
CA PHE A 546 -21.23 -54.40 4.40
C PHE A 546 -19.92 -53.68 4.71
N SER A 547 -18.95 -54.38 5.31
CA SER A 547 -17.61 -53.83 5.55
C SER A 547 -16.92 -53.42 4.25
N TYR A 548 -16.96 -54.26 3.20
CA TYR A 548 -16.43 -53.89 1.88
C TYR A 548 -17.17 -52.72 1.23
N LEU A 549 -18.50 -52.64 1.37
CA LEU A 549 -19.28 -51.52 0.85
C LEU A 549 -18.92 -50.22 1.54
N PHE A 550 -18.84 -50.26 2.87
CA PHE A 550 -18.46 -49.12 3.68
C PHE A 550 -17.03 -48.66 3.37
N LEU A 551 -16.10 -49.59 3.15
CA LEU A 551 -14.74 -49.28 2.72
C LEU A 551 -14.74 -48.50 1.39
N ILE A 552 -15.46 -48.97 0.38
CA ILE A 552 -15.54 -48.31 -0.94
C ILE A 552 -16.12 -46.91 -0.78
N ILE A 553 -17.25 -46.77 -0.09
CA ILE A 553 -17.89 -45.46 0.13
C ILE A 553 -16.96 -44.52 0.92
N SER A 554 -16.25 -45.04 1.92
CA SER A 554 -15.30 -44.24 2.73
C SER A 554 -14.16 -43.67 1.90
N ILE A 555 -13.62 -44.44 0.94
CA ILE A 555 -12.58 -43.94 0.02
C ILE A 555 -13.10 -42.76 -0.79
N TYR A 556 -14.32 -42.86 -1.35
CA TYR A 556 -14.96 -41.75 -2.06
C TYR A 556 -15.18 -40.53 -1.16
N ILE A 557 -15.67 -40.73 0.07
CA ILE A 557 -15.88 -39.64 1.04
C ILE A 557 -14.57 -38.92 1.38
N ILE A 558 -13.47 -39.66 1.63
CA ILE A 558 -12.16 -39.07 1.94
C ILE A 558 -11.69 -38.17 0.79
N ILE A 559 -11.80 -38.63 -0.46
CA ILE A 559 -11.38 -37.84 -1.62
C ILE A 559 -12.31 -36.62 -1.82
N LEU A 560 -13.62 -36.76 -1.58
CA LEU A 560 -14.58 -35.65 -1.64
C LEU A 560 -14.31 -34.57 -0.57
N ILE A 561 -13.93 -34.98 0.64
CA ILE A 561 -13.50 -34.06 1.71
C ILE A 561 -12.25 -33.29 1.28
N ILE A 562 -11.26 -33.98 0.72
CA ILE A 562 -10.04 -33.33 0.19
C ILE A 562 -10.40 -32.34 -0.92
N CYS A 563 -11.31 -32.71 -1.84
CA CYS A 563 -11.75 -31.84 -2.93
C CYS A 563 -12.45 -30.56 -2.44
N THR A 564 -13.36 -30.71 -1.47
CA THR A 564 -14.22 -29.60 -1.04
C THR A 564 -13.59 -28.71 0.03
N ILE A 565 -12.86 -29.28 1.00
CA ILE A 565 -12.30 -28.54 2.13
C ILE A 565 -10.88 -28.07 1.81
N VAL A 566 -10.02 -28.95 1.29
CA VAL A 566 -8.60 -28.64 1.08
C VAL A 566 -8.40 -27.85 -0.21
N GLN A 567 -9.00 -28.30 -1.33
CA GLN A 567 -8.81 -27.67 -2.63
C GLN A 567 -9.83 -26.58 -2.97
N LYS A 568 -10.88 -26.41 -2.14
CA LYS A 568 -11.96 -25.41 -2.26
C LYS A 568 -12.46 -25.26 -3.69
N VAL A 569 -13.52 -26.01 -4.03
CA VAL A 569 -14.13 -26.00 -5.37
C VAL A 569 -14.53 -24.56 -5.78
N GLY A 570 -13.79 -24.01 -6.75
CA GLY A 570 -13.99 -22.67 -7.28
C GLY A 570 -14.94 -22.62 -8.47
N ILE A 571 -15.17 -21.40 -8.96
CA ILE A 571 -15.92 -21.13 -10.20
C ILE A 571 -14.96 -20.47 -11.17
N ASP A 572 -14.96 -20.93 -12.42
CA ASP A 572 -14.31 -20.26 -13.54
C ASP A 572 -15.39 -19.56 -14.39
N ILE A 573 -15.13 -18.30 -14.75
CA ILE A 573 -15.98 -17.55 -15.68
C ILE A 573 -15.56 -17.96 -17.10
N LYS A 574 -16.51 -18.50 -17.86
CA LYS A 574 -16.32 -18.87 -19.26
C LYS A 574 -17.26 -18.07 -20.16
N VAL A 575 -16.88 -17.97 -21.43
CA VAL A 575 -17.66 -17.25 -22.44
C VAL A 575 -18.18 -18.25 -23.47
N SER A 576 -19.47 -18.18 -23.76
CA SER A 576 -20.12 -18.89 -24.86
C SER A 576 -21.09 -17.93 -25.54
N SER A 577 -21.04 -17.85 -26.87
CA SER A 577 -21.83 -16.91 -27.68
C SER A 577 -21.76 -15.48 -27.13
N GLU A 578 -20.54 -15.00 -26.82
CA GLU A 578 -20.23 -13.68 -26.28
C GLU A 578 -20.80 -13.37 -24.89
N LYS A 579 -21.50 -14.32 -24.26
CA LYS A 579 -22.08 -14.20 -22.93
C LYS A 579 -21.28 -14.96 -21.89
N GLU A 580 -21.17 -14.39 -20.70
CA GLU A 580 -20.47 -15.02 -19.58
C GLU A 580 -21.35 -16.05 -18.84
N PHE A 581 -20.74 -17.15 -18.42
CA PHE A 581 -21.39 -18.14 -17.57
C PHE A 581 -20.39 -18.78 -16.59
N ASN A 582 -20.92 -19.26 -15.47
CA ASN A 582 -20.12 -19.89 -14.42
C ASN A 582 -19.97 -21.40 -14.68
N LYS A 583 -18.73 -21.89 -14.79
CA LYS A 583 -18.39 -23.33 -14.80
C LYS A 583 -17.67 -23.70 -13.50
N CYS A 584 -17.92 -24.90 -12.98
CA CYS A 584 -17.16 -25.39 -11.82
C CYS A 584 -15.69 -25.62 -12.22
N LYS A 585 -14.76 -25.14 -11.39
CA LYS A 585 -13.33 -25.31 -11.63
C LYS A 585 -12.93 -26.78 -11.40
N ASN A 586 -12.24 -27.36 -12.37
CA ASN A 586 -11.71 -28.72 -12.23
C ASN A 586 -10.50 -28.70 -11.28
N THR A 587 -10.52 -29.55 -10.26
CA THR A 587 -9.42 -29.68 -9.29
C THR A 587 -8.68 -31.01 -9.49
N PRO A 588 -7.39 -31.11 -9.09
CA PRO A 588 -6.64 -32.37 -9.18
C PRO A 588 -7.34 -33.58 -8.54
N SER A 589 -8.03 -33.37 -7.42
CA SER A 589 -8.79 -34.44 -6.74
C SER A 589 -10.02 -34.91 -7.52
N MET A 590 -10.61 -34.08 -8.39
CA MET A 590 -11.68 -34.53 -9.30
C MET A 590 -11.15 -35.53 -10.33
N TYR A 591 -9.93 -35.33 -10.84
CA TYR A 591 -9.30 -36.32 -11.73
C TYR A 591 -9.05 -37.66 -11.03
N LEU A 592 -8.72 -37.64 -9.74
CA LEU A 592 -8.59 -38.86 -8.93
C LEU A 592 -9.94 -39.57 -8.77
N LEU A 593 -11.05 -38.84 -8.56
CA LEU A 593 -12.41 -39.41 -8.51
C LEU A 593 -12.82 -40.03 -9.85
N TYR A 594 -12.49 -39.38 -10.98
CA TYR A 594 -12.71 -39.95 -12.31
C TYR A 594 -11.92 -41.25 -12.50
N GLY A 595 -10.63 -41.24 -12.17
CA GLY A 595 -9.76 -42.42 -12.26
C GLY A 595 -10.25 -43.58 -11.39
N LEU A 596 -10.63 -43.31 -10.14
CA LEU A 596 -11.18 -44.31 -9.21
C LEU A 596 -12.46 -44.94 -9.76
N THR A 597 -13.34 -44.12 -10.35
CA THR A 597 -14.60 -44.56 -10.95
C THR A 597 -14.38 -45.48 -12.15
N ILE A 598 -13.47 -45.10 -13.06
CA ILE A 598 -13.09 -45.94 -14.21
C ILE A 598 -12.46 -47.26 -13.72
N ALA A 599 -11.57 -47.22 -12.72
CA ALA A 599 -10.95 -48.42 -12.17
C ALA A 599 -11.98 -49.37 -11.54
N MET A 600 -12.97 -48.84 -10.81
CA MET A 600 -14.08 -49.61 -10.26
C MET A 600 -14.91 -50.28 -11.36
N LEU A 601 -15.20 -49.57 -12.45
CA LEU A 601 -15.92 -50.13 -13.60
C LEU A 601 -15.17 -51.28 -14.25
N ILE A 602 -13.87 -51.09 -14.54
CA ILE A 602 -13.01 -52.14 -15.12
C ILE A 602 -12.98 -53.37 -14.22
N TRP A 603 -12.85 -53.17 -12.91
CA TRP A 603 -12.84 -54.25 -11.94
C TRP A 603 -14.17 -55.02 -11.92
N GLY A 604 -15.31 -54.33 -11.98
CA GLY A 604 -16.61 -54.99 -12.02
C GLY A 604 -16.85 -55.77 -13.32
N VAL A 605 -16.40 -55.24 -14.48
CA VAL A 605 -16.43 -55.97 -15.76
C VAL A 605 -15.56 -57.23 -15.69
N TYR A 606 -14.35 -57.13 -15.14
CA TYR A 606 -13.48 -58.30 -14.93
C TYR A 606 -14.16 -59.38 -14.07
N LEU A 607 -14.77 -58.98 -12.95
CA LEU A 607 -15.48 -59.91 -12.08
C LEU A 607 -16.69 -60.56 -12.78
N ALA A 608 -17.40 -59.80 -13.61
CA ALA A 608 -18.53 -60.31 -14.36
C ALA A 608 -18.10 -61.38 -15.38
N LEU A 609 -17.04 -61.12 -16.15
CA LEU A 609 -16.49 -62.07 -17.14
C LEU A 609 -16.04 -63.39 -16.50
N GLU A 610 -15.47 -63.36 -15.30
CA GLU A 610 -15.07 -64.60 -14.62
C GLU A 610 -16.27 -65.37 -14.03
N THR A 611 -17.43 -64.72 -13.87
CA THR A 611 -18.68 -65.35 -13.41
C THR A 611 -19.60 -65.85 -14.52
N SER A 612 -19.38 -65.44 -15.77
CA SER A 612 -20.33 -65.58 -16.88
C SER A 612 -20.36 -66.96 -17.54
N ASN A 613 -20.73 -67.99 -16.77
CA ASN A 613 -21.38 -69.21 -17.32
C ASN A 613 -22.93 -69.10 -17.28
N LEU A 614 -23.48 -67.89 -17.08
CA LEU A 614 -24.91 -67.61 -17.05
C LEU A 614 -25.26 -66.60 -18.17
N PRO A 615 -26.18 -66.94 -19.09
CA PRO A 615 -26.41 -66.19 -20.34
C PRO A 615 -27.14 -64.84 -20.19
N GLU A 616 -27.34 -64.32 -18.98
CA GLU A 616 -28.09 -63.07 -18.72
C GLU A 616 -27.24 -61.78 -18.73
N GLN A 617 -25.94 -61.82 -19.06
CA GLN A 617 -24.99 -60.73 -18.77
C GLN A 617 -24.54 -59.84 -19.95
N PHE A 618 -25.16 -59.93 -21.13
CA PHE A 618 -24.70 -59.18 -22.33
C PHE A 618 -25.01 -57.66 -22.33
N ASN A 619 -25.73 -57.14 -21.34
CA ASN A 619 -26.06 -55.72 -21.22
C ASN A 619 -25.11 -54.92 -20.29
N GLU A 620 -24.06 -55.56 -19.78
CA GLU A 620 -23.14 -54.93 -18.83
C GLU A 620 -22.17 -53.91 -19.48
N ASP A 621 -21.86 -54.09 -20.76
CA ASP A 621 -20.97 -53.19 -21.53
C ASP A 621 -21.58 -51.81 -21.79
N VAL A 622 -22.90 -51.75 -21.98
CA VAL A 622 -23.62 -50.52 -22.37
C VAL A 622 -23.61 -49.46 -21.26
N TYR A 623 -23.79 -49.87 -20.01
CA TYR A 623 -23.81 -48.92 -18.90
C TYR A 623 -22.42 -48.50 -18.46
N ALA A 624 -21.42 -49.39 -18.53
CA ALA A 624 -20.03 -49.06 -18.29
C ALA A 624 -19.54 -48.04 -19.33
N PHE A 625 -19.88 -48.25 -20.61
CA PHE A 625 -19.58 -47.32 -21.69
C PHE A 625 -20.28 -45.96 -21.52
N SER A 626 -21.58 -45.97 -21.20
CA SER A 626 -22.35 -44.75 -20.95
C SER A 626 -21.74 -43.91 -19.82
N MET A 627 -21.28 -44.55 -18.75
CA MET A 627 -20.68 -43.86 -17.62
C MET A 627 -19.31 -43.26 -17.94
N ILE A 628 -18.46 -43.99 -18.69
CA ILE A 628 -17.16 -43.46 -19.16
C ILE A 628 -17.39 -42.22 -20.04
N ILE A 629 -18.43 -42.23 -20.88
CA ILE A 629 -18.83 -41.06 -21.67
C ILE A 629 -19.17 -39.87 -20.75
N SER A 630 -19.91 -40.06 -19.65
CA SER A 630 -20.20 -38.96 -18.70
C SER A 630 -18.94 -38.28 -18.19
N GLU A 631 -17.96 -39.07 -17.77
CA GLU A 631 -16.74 -38.55 -17.12
C GLU A 631 -15.79 -37.88 -18.13
N THR A 632 -15.87 -38.27 -19.40
CA THR A 632 -15.12 -37.60 -20.48
C THR A 632 -15.76 -36.27 -20.88
N ILE A 633 -17.09 -36.18 -20.90
CA ILE A 633 -17.82 -34.93 -21.23
C ILE A 633 -17.56 -33.82 -20.21
N ASP A 634 -17.54 -34.14 -18.92
CA ASP A 634 -17.25 -33.18 -17.84
C ASP A 634 -15.87 -32.49 -18.03
N ASN A 635 -14.92 -33.20 -18.64
CA ASN A 635 -13.57 -32.73 -18.93
C ASN A 635 -13.46 -31.89 -20.21
N VAL A 636 -14.40 -31.98 -21.16
CA VAL A 636 -14.34 -31.19 -22.40
C VAL A 636 -14.69 -29.72 -22.09
N THR A 637 -13.80 -28.81 -22.49
CA THR A 637 -13.79 -27.42 -22.02
C THR A 637 -14.59 -26.43 -22.87
N ALA A 638 -15.18 -26.85 -24.00
CA ALA A 638 -15.69 -25.96 -25.05
C ALA A 638 -17.18 -26.12 -25.42
N LEU A 639 -17.96 -26.94 -24.71
CA LEU A 639 -19.39 -27.14 -25.01
C LEU A 639 -20.26 -26.03 -24.40
N ASN A 640 -21.33 -25.64 -25.10
CA ASN A 640 -22.34 -24.73 -24.54
C ASN A 640 -22.90 -25.33 -23.23
N PRO A 641 -23.25 -24.49 -22.23
CA PRO A 641 -23.70 -24.96 -20.93
C PRO A 641 -24.95 -25.85 -21.02
N ASP A 642 -25.87 -25.55 -21.94
CA ASP A 642 -27.07 -26.37 -22.15
C ASP A 642 -26.75 -27.74 -22.80
N TYR A 643 -25.76 -27.82 -23.69
CA TYR A 643 -25.30 -29.10 -24.24
C TYR A 643 -24.56 -29.94 -23.20
N SER A 644 -23.71 -29.33 -22.38
CA SER A 644 -23.04 -30.02 -21.27
C SER A 644 -24.06 -30.57 -20.25
N TYR A 645 -25.09 -29.80 -19.92
CA TYR A 645 -26.20 -30.24 -19.08
C TYR A 645 -26.93 -31.45 -19.68
N LEU A 646 -27.31 -31.37 -20.96
CA LEU A 646 -28.02 -32.42 -21.68
C LEU A 646 -27.23 -33.73 -21.67
N LEU A 647 -25.95 -33.69 -22.03
CA LEU A 647 -25.12 -34.88 -22.18
C LEU A 647 -24.85 -35.56 -20.83
N ASN A 648 -24.54 -34.81 -19.77
CA ASN A 648 -24.27 -35.36 -18.44
C ASN A 648 -25.48 -36.06 -17.83
N LEU A 649 -26.66 -35.44 -17.91
CA LEU A 649 -27.88 -36.05 -17.36
C LEU A 649 -28.39 -37.21 -18.20
N SER A 650 -28.24 -37.14 -19.53
CA SER A 650 -28.57 -38.28 -20.39
C SER A 650 -27.73 -39.49 -20.06
N SER A 651 -26.42 -39.31 -19.91
CA SER A 651 -25.52 -40.39 -19.48
C SER A 651 -25.91 -40.92 -18.10
N MET A 652 -26.19 -40.03 -17.13
CA MET A 652 -26.65 -40.40 -15.79
C MET A 652 -27.88 -41.31 -15.80
N LEU A 653 -28.88 -40.94 -16.58
CA LEU A 653 -30.11 -41.72 -16.75
C LEU A 653 -29.82 -43.06 -17.41
N ILE A 654 -29.04 -43.08 -18.50
CA ILE A 654 -28.74 -44.30 -19.24
C ILE A 654 -28.05 -45.32 -18.34
N TYR A 655 -26.95 -44.96 -17.65
CA TYR A 655 -26.23 -45.96 -16.83
C TYR A 655 -27.04 -46.41 -15.61
N THR A 656 -27.87 -45.53 -15.02
CA THR A 656 -28.68 -45.88 -13.85
C THR A 656 -29.86 -46.77 -14.22
N TRP A 657 -30.58 -46.44 -15.32
CA TRP A 657 -31.69 -47.26 -15.83
C TRP A 657 -31.21 -48.64 -16.23
N THR A 658 -30.18 -48.71 -17.08
CA THR A 658 -29.62 -50.00 -17.52
C THR A 658 -29.20 -50.87 -16.33
N SER A 659 -28.58 -50.31 -15.29
CA SER A 659 -28.25 -51.04 -14.06
C SER A 659 -29.49 -51.61 -13.34
N ILE A 660 -30.57 -50.84 -13.24
CA ILE A 660 -31.82 -51.27 -12.59
C ILE A 660 -32.57 -52.31 -13.44
N PHE A 661 -32.73 -52.04 -14.73
CA PHE A 661 -33.50 -52.88 -15.66
C PHE A 661 -32.85 -54.23 -15.93
N THR A 662 -31.53 -54.34 -15.82
CA THR A 662 -30.83 -55.62 -15.99
C THR A 662 -30.77 -56.42 -14.69
N ILE A 663 -30.55 -55.76 -13.55
CA ILE A 663 -30.21 -56.47 -12.30
C ILE A 663 -31.43 -56.68 -11.39
N VAL A 664 -32.31 -55.68 -11.31
CA VAL A 664 -33.38 -55.61 -10.30
C VAL A 664 -34.73 -55.97 -10.90
N VAL A 665 -35.09 -55.38 -12.04
CA VAL A 665 -36.41 -55.56 -12.67
C VAL A 665 -36.73 -57.02 -12.98
N PRO A 666 -35.84 -57.85 -13.57
CA PRO A 666 -36.18 -59.24 -13.91
C PRO A 666 -36.55 -60.08 -12.68
N LYS A 667 -35.96 -59.78 -11.52
CA LYS A 667 -36.21 -60.51 -10.26
C LYS A 667 -37.54 -60.17 -9.64
N VAL A 668 -37.90 -58.89 -9.68
CA VAL A 668 -39.21 -58.42 -9.21
C VAL A 668 -40.29 -58.91 -10.17
N TYR A 669 -40.04 -58.83 -11.47
CA TYR A 669 -40.94 -59.33 -12.52
C TYR A 669 -41.21 -60.83 -12.39
N ALA A 670 -40.18 -61.66 -12.17
CA ALA A 670 -40.34 -63.12 -12.03
C ALA A 670 -41.35 -63.52 -10.94
N ILE A 671 -41.36 -62.81 -9.80
CA ILE A 671 -42.30 -63.08 -8.70
C ILE A 671 -43.72 -62.65 -9.06
N TYR A 672 -43.87 -61.47 -9.65
CA TYR A 672 -45.20 -61.02 -10.06
C TYR A 672 -45.74 -61.87 -11.20
N SER A 673 -44.92 -62.35 -12.13
CA SER A 673 -45.36 -63.26 -13.19
C SER A 673 -45.82 -64.63 -12.66
N GLU A 674 -45.17 -65.17 -11.63
CA GLU A 674 -45.63 -66.39 -10.95
C GLU A 674 -46.96 -66.15 -10.22
N TRP A 675 -47.10 -65.01 -9.55
CA TRP A 675 -48.36 -64.59 -8.92
C TRP A 675 -49.50 -64.36 -9.92
N PHE A 676 -49.21 -63.77 -11.08
CA PHE A 676 -50.19 -63.59 -12.16
C PHE A 676 -50.63 -64.93 -12.74
N ALA A 677 -49.72 -65.89 -12.92
CA ALA A 677 -50.04 -67.24 -13.35
C ALA A 677 -50.89 -68.01 -12.32
N ILE A 678 -50.56 -67.88 -11.02
CA ILE A 678 -51.35 -68.46 -9.91
C ILE A 678 -52.74 -67.81 -9.83
N PHE A 679 -52.84 -66.50 -9.99
CA PHE A 679 -54.13 -65.81 -10.05
C PHE A 679 -54.99 -66.29 -11.22
N ASP A 680 -54.40 -66.53 -12.38
CA ASP A 680 -55.10 -67.12 -13.53
C ASP A 680 -55.55 -68.57 -13.28
N ILE A 681 -54.76 -69.37 -12.55
CA ILE A 681 -55.13 -70.74 -12.15
C ILE A 681 -56.25 -70.73 -11.10
N ILE A 682 -56.18 -69.84 -10.09
CA ILE A 682 -57.24 -69.68 -9.07
C ILE A 682 -58.53 -69.18 -9.73
N LYS A 683 -58.43 -68.25 -10.69
CA LYS A 683 -59.57 -67.78 -11.48
C LYS A 683 -60.19 -68.88 -12.35
N ARG A 684 -59.39 -69.85 -12.81
CA ARG A 684 -59.89 -71.05 -13.51
C ARG A 684 -60.53 -72.06 -12.57
N ASN A 685 -59.96 -72.29 -11.38
CA ASN A 685 -60.50 -73.22 -10.37
C ASN A 685 -61.76 -72.69 -9.67
N ALA A 686 -61.90 -71.37 -9.51
CA ALA A 686 -63.12 -70.74 -8.98
C ALA A 686 -64.33 -70.90 -9.92
N ASN A 687 -64.12 -71.27 -11.18
CA ASN A 687 -65.17 -71.40 -12.19
C ASN A 687 -65.65 -72.85 -12.47
N GLY A 688 -65.21 -73.85 -11.69
CA GLY A 688 -65.84 -75.18 -11.60
C GLY A 688 -65.87 -76.06 -12.86
N ASN A 689 -65.23 -77.24 -12.78
CA ASN A 689 -65.83 -78.53 -13.16
C ASN A 689 -64.96 -79.70 -12.65
N GLU A 690 -65.60 -80.66 -11.98
CA GLU A 690 -65.05 -81.80 -11.22
C GLU A 690 -64.30 -82.84 -12.10
N ASN A 691 -63.35 -83.66 -11.62
CA ASN A 691 -63.57 -84.80 -10.71
C ASN A 691 -62.29 -85.24 -9.95
N SER A 692 -62.53 -85.76 -8.74
CA SER A 692 -61.59 -86.39 -7.79
C SER A 692 -60.76 -87.55 -8.35
N ILE A 693 -59.48 -87.66 -7.99
CA ILE A 693 -58.80 -88.94 -7.68
C ILE A 693 -57.85 -88.74 -6.48
N THR A 694 -57.83 -89.77 -5.63
CA THR A 694 -57.32 -89.96 -4.27
C THR A 694 -55.83 -89.76 -4.02
N VAL A 695 -55.54 -89.39 -2.77
CA VAL A 695 -54.22 -89.47 -2.12
C VAL A 695 -53.84 -90.94 -1.90
N GLU A 696 -52.75 -91.39 -2.51
CA GLU A 696 -51.98 -92.54 -2.02
C GLU A 696 -50.56 -92.09 -1.62
N LYS A 697 -50.19 -92.38 -0.37
CA LYS A 697 -48.81 -92.34 0.11
C LYS A 697 -48.08 -93.54 -0.49
N SER A 698 -47.08 -93.31 -1.33
CA SER A 698 -45.97 -94.25 -1.49
C SER A 698 -44.68 -93.52 -1.86
N GLU A 699 -43.64 -93.85 -1.11
CA GLU A 699 -42.27 -93.46 -1.37
C GLU A 699 -41.75 -94.11 -2.67
N LEU A 700 -40.82 -93.39 -3.29
CA LEU A 700 -39.75 -93.85 -4.18
C LEU A 700 -40.04 -94.21 -5.66
N THR A 701 -39.32 -93.43 -6.49
CA THR A 701 -38.55 -93.76 -7.70
C THR A 701 -39.15 -93.57 -9.11
N ARG A 702 -38.67 -92.49 -9.74
CA ARG A 702 -37.93 -92.42 -11.03
C ARG A 702 -38.54 -93.12 -12.25
N GLY A 703 -39.04 -92.33 -13.21
CA GLY A 703 -39.19 -92.75 -14.61
C GLY A 703 -40.42 -92.16 -15.31
N ASP A 704 -40.20 -91.07 -16.05
CA ASP A 704 -40.80 -90.65 -17.33
C ASP A 704 -42.22 -91.13 -17.71
N PHE A 705 -43.10 -90.19 -18.09
CA PHE A 705 -43.23 -89.84 -19.51
C PHE A 705 -44.18 -88.64 -19.71
N ILE A 706 -43.56 -87.56 -20.19
CA ILE A 706 -44.14 -86.44 -20.91
C ILE A 706 -44.76 -86.96 -22.22
N GLY A 707 -45.97 -86.52 -22.56
CA GLY A 707 -46.49 -86.77 -23.90
C GLY A 707 -47.95 -86.38 -24.10
N ASN A 708 -48.21 -85.08 -24.34
CA ASN A 708 -49.10 -84.58 -25.39
C ASN A 708 -49.41 -83.07 -25.21
N MET A 709 -48.57 -82.19 -25.77
CA MET A 709 -48.93 -81.06 -26.64
C MET A 709 -47.76 -80.08 -26.84
N ALA A 710 -47.69 -79.56 -28.08
CA ALA A 710 -46.65 -78.83 -28.81
C ALA A 710 -45.81 -77.72 -28.12
N PRO A 711 -44.62 -77.39 -28.66
CA PRO A 711 -43.53 -76.72 -27.95
C PRO A 711 -43.62 -75.20 -28.01
N VAL A 712 -43.70 -74.55 -26.83
CA VAL A 712 -43.33 -73.15 -26.64
C VAL A 712 -42.12 -73.15 -25.72
N GLY A 713 -41.03 -72.58 -26.23
CA GLY A 713 -39.68 -72.83 -25.77
C GLY A 713 -39.43 -72.50 -24.29
N GLY A 714 -38.78 -73.47 -23.65
CA GLY A 714 -37.60 -73.16 -22.85
C GLY A 714 -37.75 -73.32 -21.35
N LEU A 715 -37.92 -74.55 -20.86
CA LEU A 715 -37.29 -74.98 -19.60
C LEU A 715 -37.20 -76.52 -19.48
N SER A 716 -35.94 -76.97 -19.41
CA SER A 716 -35.42 -78.31 -19.03
C SER A 716 -35.70 -79.44 -20.03
N VAL A 717 -34.73 -80.32 -20.32
CA VAL A 717 -34.14 -81.26 -19.36
C VAL A 717 -32.61 -81.36 -19.53
N ILE A 718 -31.90 -81.06 -18.45
CA ILE A 718 -30.55 -81.59 -18.18
C ILE A 718 -30.78 -82.88 -17.41
N ASP A 719 -30.43 -84.00 -18.05
CA ASP A 719 -30.35 -85.30 -17.41
C ASP A 719 -28.91 -85.49 -16.87
N HIS A 720 -28.80 -85.98 -15.65
CA HIS A 720 -27.54 -86.14 -14.94
C HIS A 720 -26.75 -87.36 -15.43
N LYS A 721 -25.48 -87.14 -15.77
CA LYS A 721 -24.38 -88.01 -15.33
C LYS A 721 -23.34 -87.17 -14.61
#